data_AF-A0A7W1DDI4-F1
#
_entry.id   AF-A0A7W1DDI4-F1
#
_cell.length_a   1.000
_cell.length_b   1.000
_cell.length_c   1.000
_cell.angle_alpha   90.00
_cell.angle_beta   90.00
_cell.angle_gamma   90.00
#
_symmetry.space_group_name_H-M   'P 1'
#
loop_
_entity.id
_entity.type
_entity.pdbx_description
1 polymer ?
#
loop_
_entity_poly.entity_id
_entity_poly.type
_entity_poly.pdbx_seq_one_letter_code
_entity_poly.pdbx_strand_id
1 'polypeptide(L)'
;MENGKWKTENAKTYISRFPFSVFRILFFLLLTAYCLLLTAQAQNKFEDRPITDVEIAFEGTDSDVSAVEQYRLLARNALGTTYSTVKVRDAVEALYKTDTIVSASVVASDAGQNGVNLRFIIKRKTKAGKVNINIGNTVGKPVTEQELLLKLNLLNPGTSITEQTLRNNADVILAYLRERGYYKAEVTYSQQPLSSETEVAVTFNVIPNTQAKVENFKIDIEGFDETKVRQKLKLKPGEPYSRELLTEDIAAIRKALREQKFIAPELEEPRVVYDSDKNTISIELVGAVGAVVNVTVDAGDLKIGDKKLTQLLTIRREGTLDYAAIVEGERRLRNYFQEKGYFFANVKAICSVKPEFTADEASATQNETDVICEALSGAALQDRVVDVMYRADLNRRLKLVDIRLEGTDKFTTEDIQGILESQEANALGFIPFFGYGRGYTSTETLEEDRLAIKSVLRELGYRRNEVTVQQGVALNGEDLIITFVVDEGIPTTIADVEITGNTSFPDAALLAKLPDLAGKNFSRARARNGVKELSKFYSEEGYYDAKVSYSIVELNEPEDAQEERVKLIYNLENEGKKVFINRILINGNEMTKRDAILKALNLKSGDVLRATDIFASEQNLYATDAFNLVEIKPQPAGETADGNGRLSDIIINVEEQKPRLITYGGGYSTDIGANGFVDIRHFNLFGKLQQGGARIRASRLQQLVQIDYLNPRFLPDGKNRYSPLTFTAQYQRDSTVTRFFRSTFDQGTFGIVQRVDEEGNPIDQFGDSTGDPTINRLTIAAETSRTISVKKRSFLFVRYRYEDVRLFNFESLLVKDLLRPDAKVRISGFGANFVYDTRQNCNIKYTFIELIQRGVPGDPCRYSPSDPTRGNYITAEYNLSAPFLGANTGFHKFQGSYNTYFTFSKLKNTTFAGRAILGLASVFSRNESFNSTQFPDLNSSLPISERFFAGGSTTLRGFEYEGAGPRVVIVPQGLFRNSSGEPVFLSPFTVPFGGNALAIVNLEARIPVTDLVRVVPFYDGGNVFRRVSDIFKPREDIPAGDVFRQNLRTLWSNTVGLGLRIKTPIGGEFAVDYGYLLNPPRFLIPQPNGTNAIYQLHQGQLHFRFAQAF
;
A
#
# COMPACT_ATOMS: atom_id res chain seq x y z
N MET A 1 6.09 65.28 26.99
CA MET A 1 7.33 65.23 27.80
C MET A 1 8.43 64.82 26.81
N GLU A 2 9.27 65.75 26.36
CA GLU A 2 10.49 66.27 27.04
C GLU A 2 11.66 65.25 27.01
N ASN A 3 12.92 65.60 26.70
CA ASN A 3 13.45 66.91 26.28
C ASN A 3 14.85 66.85 25.61
N GLY A 4 15.01 67.54 24.47
CA GLY A 4 16.27 68.15 24.01
C GLY A 4 17.43 67.23 23.58
N LYS A 5 18.55 67.75 23.04
CA LYS A 5 18.96 69.13 22.68
C LYS A 5 19.83 69.04 21.39
N TRP A 6 19.87 69.95 20.40
CA TRP A 6 20.22 71.39 20.39
C TRP A 6 21.59 71.63 21.10
N LYS A 7 22.71 72.03 20.49
CA LYS A 7 23.05 73.11 19.53
C LYS A 7 24.57 72.97 19.18
N THR A 8 25.23 73.71 18.27
CA THR A 8 24.82 74.79 17.33
C THR A 8 25.40 74.47 15.90
N GLU A 9 26.06 75.29 15.04
CA GLU A 9 26.46 76.73 15.02
C GLU A 9 26.52 77.35 13.59
N ASN A 10 26.90 78.63 13.56
CA ASN A 10 27.01 79.62 12.48
C ASN A 10 27.76 79.14 11.21
N ALA A 11 27.36 79.42 9.96
CA ALA A 11 26.66 80.54 9.29
C ALA A 11 27.52 81.76 8.90
N LYS A 12 27.58 82.08 7.58
CA LYS A 12 27.76 83.43 7.01
C LYS A 12 27.51 83.53 5.48
N THR A 13 26.55 84.38 5.11
CA THR A 13 26.59 85.37 4.00
C THR A 13 26.77 84.96 2.51
N TYR A 14 25.64 84.88 1.78
CA TYR A 14 25.28 85.69 0.58
C TYR A 14 26.30 85.94 -0.58
N ILE A 15 25.98 85.46 -1.81
CA ILE A 15 25.71 86.24 -3.07
C ILE A 15 25.84 85.41 -4.38
N SER A 16 24.80 85.47 -5.22
CA SER A 16 24.66 85.15 -6.67
C SER A 16 25.38 83.95 -7.32
N ARG A 17 24.60 83.05 -7.96
CA ARG A 17 24.71 82.64 -9.40
C ARG A 17 23.69 81.54 -9.78
N PHE A 18 22.84 81.84 -10.78
CA PHE A 18 22.27 80.86 -11.73
C PHE A 18 23.13 80.89 -13.02
N PRO A 19 22.96 79.98 -14.00
CA PRO A 19 22.32 78.65 -13.98
C PRO A 19 23.30 77.53 -14.41
N PHE A 20 22.98 76.24 -14.19
CA PHE A 20 23.73 75.14 -14.84
C PHE A 20 22.98 73.79 -15.06
N SER A 21 21.79 73.60 -14.47
CA SER A 21 21.07 72.32 -14.52
C SER A 21 20.34 72.04 -15.85
N VAL A 22 19.62 73.04 -16.39
CA VAL A 22 18.77 72.88 -17.59
C VAL A 22 19.56 72.46 -18.83
N PHE A 23 20.76 73.03 -19.02
CA PHE A 23 21.56 72.78 -20.23
C PHE A 23 22.12 71.36 -20.30
N ARG A 24 22.39 70.71 -19.17
CA ARG A 24 22.86 69.31 -19.13
C ARG A 24 21.77 68.32 -19.56
N ILE A 25 20.52 68.52 -19.13
CA ILE A 25 19.41 67.65 -19.51
C ILE A 25 19.13 67.78 -21.01
N LEU A 26 19.09 69.01 -21.53
CA LEU A 26 18.88 69.25 -22.96
C LEU A 26 20.02 68.69 -23.82
N PHE A 27 21.27 68.85 -23.39
CA PHE A 27 22.44 68.32 -24.09
C PHE A 27 22.48 66.79 -24.08
N PHE A 28 22.12 66.12 -22.98
CA PHE A 28 22.06 64.66 -22.95
C PHE A 28 20.95 64.09 -23.83
N LEU A 29 19.76 64.71 -23.83
CA LEU A 29 18.66 64.36 -24.74
C LEU A 29 18.99 64.59 -26.20
N LEU A 30 19.68 65.70 -26.54
CA LEU A 30 20.13 65.95 -27.90
C LEU A 30 21.25 64.99 -28.32
N LEU A 31 22.16 64.62 -27.43
CA LEU A 31 23.22 63.66 -27.74
C LEU A 31 22.66 62.25 -27.95
N THR A 32 21.69 61.81 -27.14
CA THR A 32 21.01 60.52 -27.38
C THR A 32 20.16 60.56 -28.63
N ALA A 33 19.42 61.64 -28.92
CA ALA A 33 18.67 61.80 -30.17
C ALA A 33 19.58 61.81 -31.41
N TYR A 34 20.74 62.47 -31.34
CA TYR A 34 21.70 62.52 -32.45
C TYR A 34 22.39 61.17 -32.69
N CYS A 35 22.73 60.43 -31.62
CA CYS A 35 23.19 59.04 -31.74
C CYS A 35 22.09 58.13 -32.31
N LEU A 36 20.84 58.27 -31.88
CA LEU A 36 19.71 57.48 -32.41
C LEU A 36 19.49 57.75 -33.91
N LEU A 37 19.55 59.01 -34.35
CA LEU A 37 19.46 59.40 -35.76
C LEU A 37 20.63 58.87 -36.60
N LEU A 38 21.86 58.84 -36.04
CA LEU A 38 23.02 58.23 -36.71
C LEU A 38 22.93 56.70 -36.78
N THR A 39 22.40 56.02 -35.76
CA THR A 39 22.17 54.57 -35.82
C THR A 39 21.07 54.19 -36.81
N ALA A 40 20.01 55.02 -36.94
CA ALA A 40 18.91 54.76 -37.86
C ALA A 40 19.34 54.74 -39.34
N GLN A 41 20.36 55.53 -39.73
CA GLN A 41 20.91 55.46 -41.09
C GLN A 41 21.97 54.36 -41.29
N ALA A 42 22.44 53.70 -40.23
CA ALA A 42 23.42 52.62 -40.33
C ALA A 42 22.79 51.24 -40.62
N GLN A 43 21.53 51.00 -40.25
CA GLN A 43 20.90 49.68 -40.34
C GLN A 43 20.35 49.35 -41.74
N ASN A 44 19.87 50.33 -42.51
CA ASN A 44 19.19 50.10 -43.80
C ASN A 44 20.09 49.75 -45.00
N LYS A 45 21.39 49.43 -44.82
CA LYS A 45 22.30 49.16 -45.95
C LYS A 45 21.93 47.91 -46.78
N PHE A 46 21.26 46.95 -46.13
CA PHE A 46 21.02 45.60 -46.65
C PHE A 46 19.54 45.17 -46.68
N GLU A 47 18.62 46.02 -46.21
CA GLU A 47 17.17 45.73 -46.18
C GLU A 47 16.63 45.37 -47.58
N ASP A 48 15.70 44.41 -47.64
CA ASP A 48 15.07 43.81 -48.84
C ASP A 48 15.98 43.09 -49.85
N ARG A 49 17.30 43.05 -49.63
CA ARG A 49 18.22 42.26 -50.48
C ARG A 49 18.04 40.75 -50.29
N PRO A 50 18.22 39.91 -51.33
CA PRO A 50 18.19 38.46 -51.19
C PRO A 50 19.34 37.94 -50.31
N ILE A 51 19.04 36.97 -49.44
CA ILE A 51 20.03 36.29 -48.60
C ILE A 51 20.66 35.17 -49.44
N THR A 52 21.96 35.29 -49.74
CA THR A 52 22.71 34.31 -50.56
C THR A 52 23.24 33.15 -49.73
N ASP A 53 23.74 33.41 -48.51
CA ASP A 53 24.23 32.37 -47.60
C ASP A 53 24.01 32.72 -46.12
N VAL A 54 23.96 31.69 -45.28
CA VAL A 54 23.83 31.77 -43.83
C VAL A 54 24.86 30.83 -43.21
N GLU A 55 25.88 31.39 -42.58
CA GLU A 55 26.97 30.68 -41.90
C GLU A 55 26.76 30.70 -40.38
N ILE A 56 27.00 29.58 -39.70
CA ILE A 56 27.10 29.53 -38.23
C ILE A 56 28.56 29.28 -37.85
N ALA A 57 29.08 30.06 -36.91
CA ALA A 57 30.37 29.85 -36.28
C ALA A 57 30.22 29.88 -34.75
N PHE A 58 30.93 29.00 -34.04
CA PHE A 58 30.94 29.03 -32.57
C PHE A 58 32.05 29.94 -32.03
N GLU A 59 31.80 30.54 -30.86
CA GLU A 59 32.77 31.36 -30.13
C GLU A 59 33.70 30.48 -29.29
N GLY A 60 34.66 29.80 -29.94
CA GLY A 60 35.61 28.88 -29.31
C GLY A 60 36.43 28.07 -30.31
N THR A 61 36.95 26.92 -29.89
CA THR A 61 37.54 25.90 -30.78
C THR A 61 36.53 24.79 -31.15
N ASP A 62 35.33 24.89 -30.59
CA ASP A 62 34.13 24.11 -30.88
C ASP A 62 33.81 24.00 -32.39
N SER A 63 33.79 22.76 -32.88
CA SER A 63 33.68 22.39 -34.29
C SER A 63 32.60 21.32 -34.55
N ASP A 64 31.56 21.31 -33.71
CA ASP A 64 30.38 20.44 -33.82
C ASP A 64 29.55 20.72 -35.09
N VAL A 65 29.89 20.04 -36.17
CA VAL A 65 29.27 20.16 -37.50
C VAL A 65 27.75 19.89 -37.47
N SER A 66 27.29 19.01 -36.56
CA SER A 66 25.86 18.69 -36.42
C SER A 66 25.09 19.88 -35.85
N ALA A 67 25.60 20.47 -34.76
CA ALA A 67 25.00 21.66 -34.18
C ALA A 67 25.11 22.89 -35.11
N VAL A 68 26.21 23.04 -35.87
CA VAL A 68 26.34 24.08 -36.91
C VAL A 68 25.17 24.03 -37.88
N GLU A 69 24.87 22.88 -38.49
CA GLU A 69 23.73 22.74 -39.41
C GLU A 69 22.37 22.90 -38.71
N GLN A 70 22.22 22.40 -37.47
CA GLN A 70 20.97 22.57 -36.71
C GLN A 70 20.64 24.05 -36.47
N TYR A 71 21.59 24.85 -35.98
CA TYR A 71 21.38 26.29 -35.80
C TYR A 71 21.23 27.02 -37.15
N ARG A 72 21.90 26.56 -38.21
CA ARG A 72 21.78 27.13 -39.56
C ARG A 72 20.37 26.98 -40.11
N LEU A 73 19.76 25.79 -39.96
CA LEU A 73 18.38 25.53 -40.35
C LEU A 73 17.38 26.34 -39.52
N LEU A 74 17.56 26.41 -38.19
CA LEU A 74 16.71 27.23 -37.31
C LEU A 74 16.76 28.71 -37.67
N ALA A 75 17.96 29.28 -37.87
CA ALA A 75 18.12 30.67 -38.28
C ALA A 75 17.52 30.91 -39.67
N ARG A 76 17.81 30.05 -40.66
CA ARG A 76 17.33 30.21 -42.04
C ARG A 76 15.81 30.14 -42.16
N ASN A 77 15.15 29.27 -41.39
CA ASN A 77 13.68 29.18 -41.36
C ASN A 77 13.01 30.46 -40.85
N ALA A 78 13.65 31.19 -39.93
CA ALA A 78 13.16 32.47 -39.43
C ALA A 78 13.55 33.68 -40.33
N LEU A 79 14.70 33.60 -41.00
CA LEU A 79 15.19 34.65 -41.92
C LEU A 79 14.38 34.74 -43.23
N GLY A 80 13.92 33.61 -43.76
CA GLY A 80 13.29 33.56 -45.09
C GLY A 80 14.27 33.88 -46.24
N THR A 81 13.77 34.51 -47.31
CA THR A 81 14.52 34.72 -48.57
C THR A 81 15.19 36.10 -48.71
N THR A 82 14.69 37.12 -48.03
CA THR A 82 15.23 38.50 -48.08
C THR A 82 15.62 38.99 -46.70
N TYR A 83 16.76 39.69 -46.64
CA TYR A 83 17.27 40.31 -45.44
C TYR A 83 16.27 41.35 -44.94
N SER A 84 15.88 41.20 -43.68
CA SER A 84 15.22 42.27 -42.95
C SER A 84 15.72 42.28 -41.51
N THR A 85 15.95 43.47 -40.99
CA THR A 85 16.41 43.70 -39.62
C THR A 85 15.44 43.08 -38.59
N VAL A 86 14.14 43.01 -38.91
CA VAL A 86 13.13 42.32 -38.09
C VAL A 86 13.35 40.81 -38.11
N LYS A 87 13.44 40.19 -39.30
CA LYS A 87 13.64 38.74 -39.43
C LYS A 87 14.98 38.26 -38.86
N VAL A 88 16.03 39.09 -38.91
CA VAL A 88 17.33 38.81 -38.26
C VAL A 88 17.17 38.76 -36.74
N ARG A 89 16.41 39.68 -36.14
CA ARG A 89 16.06 39.62 -34.71
C ARG A 89 15.23 38.37 -34.40
N ASP A 90 14.24 38.06 -35.22
CA ASP A 90 13.34 36.91 -35.01
C ASP A 90 14.09 35.57 -35.16
N ALA A 91 15.12 35.51 -36.02
CA ALA A 91 16.05 34.39 -36.13
C ALA A 91 16.99 34.27 -34.92
N VAL A 92 17.49 35.39 -34.39
CA VAL A 92 18.24 35.42 -33.12
C VAL A 92 17.34 34.97 -31.96
N GLU A 93 16.06 35.36 -31.95
CA GLU A 93 15.08 34.90 -30.97
C GLU A 93 14.77 33.40 -31.10
N ALA A 94 14.65 32.88 -32.33
CA ALA A 94 14.52 31.44 -32.60
C ALA A 94 15.74 30.64 -32.11
N LEU A 95 16.94 31.21 -32.21
CA LEU A 95 18.14 30.62 -31.62
C LEU A 95 18.13 30.67 -30.09
N TYR A 96 17.71 31.77 -29.44
CA TYR A 96 17.57 31.82 -27.98
C TYR A 96 16.48 30.88 -27.45
N LYS A 97 15.39 30.64 -28.20
CA LYS A 97 14.31 29.69 -27.87
C LYS A 97 14.76 28.24 -27.77
N THR A 98 15.97 27.89 -28.21
CA THR A 98 16.58 26.57 -27.96
C THR A 98 17.07 26.37 -26.52
N ASP A 99 17.24 27.45 -25.76
CA ASP A 99 17.87 27.50 -24.44
C ASP A 99 19.29 26.90 -24.36
N THR A 100 19.97 26.65 -25.49
CA THR A 100 21.34 26.09 -25.53
C THR A 100 22.44 27.13 -25.74
N ILE A 101 22.11 28.41 -25.89
CA ILE A 101 23.06 29.49 -26.18
C ILE A 101 23.11 30.56 -25.08
N VAL A 102 24.26 31.20 -24.91
CA VAL A 102 24.51 32.34 -24.01
C VAL A 102 24.35 33.66 -24.76
N SER A 103 24.89 33.71 -25.98
CA SER A 103 24.80 34.87 -26.86
C SER A 103 24.86 34.45 -28.32
N ALA A 104 24.05 35.11 -29.17
CA ALA A 104 24.19 35.08 -30.61
C ALA A 104 24.35 36.51 -31.14
N SER A 105 25.32 36.70 -32.03
CA SER A 105 25.55 37.96 -32.75
C SER A 105 25.59 37.69 -34.26
N VAL A 106 25.18 38.66 -35.07
CA VAL A 106 25.04 38.47 -36.52
C VAL A 106 25.84 39.53 -37.26
N VAL A 107 26.71 39.09 -38.16
CA VAL A 107 27.48 39.95 -39.06
C VAL A 107 26.93 39.79 -40.48
N ALA A 108 26.46 40.89 -41.07
CA ALA A 108 26.01 40.94 -42.46
C ALA A 108 27.12 41.46 -43.37
N SER A 109 27.38 40.77 -44.47
CA SER A 109 28.36 41.16 -45.50
C SER A 109 27.73 41.17 -46.89
N ASP A 110 28.27 42.03 -47.76
CA ASP A 110 27.82 42.14 -49.15
C ASP A 110 28.40 40.96 -49.96
N ALA A 111 27.53 40.21 -50.64
CA ALA A 111 27.93 39.01 -51.39
C ALA A 111 28.26 39.30 -52.86
N GLY A 112 28.10 40.55 -53.31
CA GLY A 112 28.07 40.89 -54.74
C GLY A 112 26.73 40.56 -55.39
N GLN A 113 26.52 41.06 -56.61
CA GLN A 113 25.25 40.96 -57.37
C GLN A 113 23.98 41.26 -56.54
N ASN A 114 24.08 42.24 -55.63
CA ASN A 114 23.02 42.68 -54.72
C ASN A 114 22.57 41.65 -53.65
N GLY A 115 23.33 40.57 -53.42
CA GLY A 115 23.09 39.59 -52.35
C GLY A 115 23.71 39.97 -51.00
N VAL A 116 23.28 39.27 -49.94
CA VAL A 116 23.77 39.43 -48.56
C VAL A 116 24.09 38.08 -47.94
N ASN A 117 25.26 37.96 -47.32
CA ASN A 117 25.64 36.81 -46.51
C ASN A 117 25.52 37.13 -45.01
N LEU A 118 25.09 36.16 -44.22
CA LEU A 118 24.86 36.32 -42.78
C LEU A 118 25.67 35.32 -41.97
N ARG A 119 26.64 35.81 -41.20
CA ARG A 119 27.44 34.99 -40.29
C ARG A 119 26.95 35.18 -38.86
N PHE A 120 26.37 34.13 -38.28
CA PHE A 120 25.98 34.08 -36.87
C PHE A 120 27.17 33.57 -36.05
N ILE A 121 27.65 34.37 -35.11
CA ILE A 121 28.65 33.97 -34.12
C ILE A 121 27.91 33.65 -32.82
N ILE A 122 27.92 32.37 -32.45
CA ILE A 122 27.12 31.79 -31.37
C ILE A 122 28.02 31.30 -30.24
N LYS A 123 27.75 31.74 -29.01
CA LYS A 123 28.32 31.19 -27.78
C LYS A 123 27.38 30.17 -27.18
N ARG A 124 27.76 28.89 -27.17
CA ARG A 124 26.95 27.81 -26.56
C ARG A 124 27.01 27.90 -25.02
N LYS A 125 25.96 27.45 -24.32
CA LYS A 125 25.98 27.30 -22.85
C LYS A 125 26.87 26.13 -22.46
N THR A 126 27.84 26.37 -21.59
CA THR A 126 28.49 25.33 -20.79
C THR A 126 27.46 24.66 -19.87
N LYS A 127 27.43 23.33 -19.86
CA LYS A 127 26.58 22.48 -19.01
C LYS A 127 27.44 21.60 -18.10
N ALA A 128 26.90 21.14 -16.98
CA ALA A 128 27.60 20.19 -16.12
C ALA A 128 27.41 18.76 -16.66
N GLY A 129 28.41 18.24 -17.38
CA GLY A 129 28.44 16.83 -17.79
C GLY A 129 28.70 15.89 -16.60
N LYS A 130 29.28 16.41 -15.51
CA LYS A 130 29.42 15.68 -14.24
C LYS A 130 29.44 16.63 -13.04
N VAL A 131 28.88 16.20 -11.92
CA VAL A 131 29.00 16.87 -10.62
C VAL A 131 29.40 15.86 -9.55
N ASN A 132 30.46 16.15 -8.79
CA ASN A 132 30.98 15.36 -7.66
C ASN A 132 31.02 16.23 -6.39
N ILE A 133 30.91 15.62 -5.20
CA ILE A 133 31.09 16.34 -3.92
C ILE A 133 32.02 15.56 -2.98
N ASN A 134 33.20 16.14 -2.73
CA ASN A 134 34.16 15.65 -1.75
C ASN A 134 33.78 16.19 -0.36
N ILE A 135 33.48 15.32 0.60
CA ILE A 135 33.12 15.72 1.98
C ILE A 135 34.27 15.39 2.93
N GLY A 136 34.71 16.38 3.70
CA GLY A 136 35.74 16.26 4.73
C GLY A 136 35.21 15.72 6.07
N ASN A 137 36.10 15.69 7.07
CA ASN A 137 35.75 15.22 8.42
C ASN A 137 34.57 16.02 9.02
N THR A 138 33.63 15.29 9.61
CA THR A 138 32.39 15.84 10.18
C THR A 138 32.25 15.38 11.63
N VAL A 139 31.86 16.29 12.54
CA VAL A 139 31.62 15.99 13.96
C VAL A 139 30.18 16.36 14.33
N GLY A 140 29.29 15.36 14.25
CA GLY A 140 27.84 15.48 14.46
C GLY A 140 27.07 14.40 13.69
N LYS A 141 25.79 14.63 13.35
CA LYS A 141 25.05 13.77 12.39
C LYS A 141 25.77 13.82 11.01
N PRO A 142 26.27 12.70 10.44
CA PRO A 142 27.00 12.71 9.17
C PRO A 142 26.15 13.27 8.03
N VAL A 143 26.81 13.87 7.02
CA VAL A 143 26.20 14.41 5.80
C VAL A 143 26.79 13.64 4.61
N THR A 144 25.95 13.17 3.69
CA THR A 144 26.38 12.40 2.51
C THR A 144 26.45 13.25 1.23
N GLU A 145 27.25 12.80 0.27
CA GLU A 145 27.31 13.40 -1.08
C GLU A 145 25.92 13.48 -1.73
N GLN A 146 25.06 12.49 -1.50
CA GLN A 146 23.71 12.44 -2.10
C GLN A 146 22.78 13.51 -1.53
N GLU A 147 22.76 13.72 -0.20
CA GLU A 147 22.02 14.82 0.41
C GLU A 147 22.40 16.18 -0.18
N LEU A 148 23.69 16.39 -0.47
CA LEU A 148 24.19 17.65 -1.03
C LEU A 148 23.94 17.76 -2.54
N LEU A 149 24.17 16.70 -3.33
CA LEU A 149 23.88 16.67 -4.77
C LEU A 149 22.41 16.99 -5.06
N LEU A 150 21.49 16.48 -4.24
CA LEU A 150 20.04 16.70 -4.37
C LEU A 150 19.59 18.13 -4.03
N LYS A 151 20.47 18.97 -3.47
CA LYS A 151 20.22 20.41 -3.28
C LYS A 151 20.75 21.27 -4.43
N LEU A 152 21.55 20.71 -5.34
CA LEU A 152 22.18 21.48 -6.41
C LEU A 152 21.25 21.66 -7.62
N ASN A 153 21.15 22.89 -8.12
CA ASN A 153 20.42 23.18 -9.36
C ASN A 153 21.25 22.90 -10.63
N LEU A 154 22.52 22.51 -10.49
CA LEU A 154 23.42 22.19 -11.61
C LEU A 154 22.95 20.97 -12.43
N LEU A 155 22.15 20.10 -11.83
CA LEU A 155 21.56 18.94 -12.51
C LEU A 155 20.26 19.30 -13.25
N ASN A 156 19.73 20.53 -13.10
CA ASN A 156 18.47 20.92 -13.71
C ASN A 156 18.67 21.24 -15.21
N PRO A 157 17.79 20.77 -16.11
CA PRO A 157 17.84 21.14 -17.53
C PRO A 157 17.86 22.65 -17.75
N GLY A 158 18.71 23.12 -18.66
CA GLY A 158 18.85 24.55 -19.02
C GLY A 158 19.85 25.35 -18.17
N THR A 159 20.26 24.86 -16.99
CA THR A 159 21.23 25.53 -16.11
C THR A 159 22.59 25.72 -16.82
N SER A 160 22.99 26.97 -17.02
CA SER A 160 24.34 27.31 -17.52
C SER A 160 25.37 27.29 -16.39
N ILE A 161 26.53 26.68 -16.64
CA ILE A 161 27.64 26.68 -15.69
C ILE A 161 28.44 27.96 -15.85
N THR A 162 28.21 28.89 -14.93
CA THR A 162 28.94 30.15 -14.77
C THR A 162 29.52 30.22 -13.36
N GLU A 163 30.50 31.09 -13.15
CA GLU A 163 31.10 31.35 -11.83
C GLU A 163 30.03 31.73 -10.78
N GLN A 164 29.02 32.52 -11.18
CA GLN A 164 27.88 32.86 -10.31
C GLN A 164 26.99 31.65 -10.04
N THR A 165 26.76 30.77 -11.02
CA THR A 165 26.00 29.53 -10.82
C THR A 165 26.70 28.62 -9.82
N LEU A 166 28.02 28.46 -9.94
CA LEU A 166 28.83 27.64 -9.01
C LEU A 166 28.80 28.20 -7.59
N ARG A 167 28.97 29.52 -7.44
CA ARG A 167 28.83 30.22 -6.16
C ARG A 167 27.45 30.04 -5.53
N ASN A 168 26.38 30.29 -6.28
CA ASN A 168 25.01 30.09 -5.78
C ASN A 168 24.78 28.66 -5.27
N ASN A 169 25.38 27.64 -5.90
CA ASN A 169 25.27 26.26 -5.45
C ASN A 169 26.13 25.97 -4.21
N ALA A 170 27.30 26.60 -4.07
CA ALA A 170 28.08 26.56 -2.84
C ALA A 170 27.32 27.21 -1.67
N ASP A 171 26.66 28.34 -1.91
CA ASP A 171 25.80 29.02 -0.93
C ASP A 171 24.58 28.18 -0.54
N VAL A 172 23.99 27.41 -1.46
CA VAL A 172 22.91 26.44 -1.16
C VAL A 172 23.40 25.27 -0.31
N ILE A 173 24.59 24.71 -0.59
CA ILE A 173 25.22 23.71 0.29
C ILE A 173 25.43 24.31 1.69
N LEU A 174 25.98 25.53 1.76
CA LEU A 174 26.28 26.23 3.01
C LEU A 174 25.00 26.52 3.82
N ALA A 175 23.91 26.92 3.16
CA ALA A 175 22.60 27.12 3.78
C ALA A 175 22.03 25.82 4.36
N TYR A 176 22.03 24.72 3.60
CA TYR A 176 21.57 23.41 4.09
C TYR A 176 22.42 22.87 5.26
N LEU A 177 23.73 23.12 5.24
CA LEU A 177 24.61 22.78 6.36
C LEU A 177 24.26 23.60 7.61
N ARG A 178 23.97 24.90 7.47
CA ARG A 178 23.47 25.76 8.56
C ARG A 178 22.10 25.32 9.09
N GLU A 179 21.17 24.88 8.24
CA GLU A 179 19.89 24.28 8.66
C GLU A 179 20.10 23.04 9.54
N ARG A 180 21.15 22.27 9.28
CA ARG A 180 21.59 21.12 10.10
C ARG A 180 22.49 21.49 11.29
N GLY A 181 22.69 22.77 11.55
CA GLY A 181 23.51 23.28 12.67
C GLY A 181 25.01 23.37 12.41
N TYR A 182 25.49 23.12 11.20
CA TYR A 182 26.90 23.26 10.81
C TYR A 182 27.21 24.70 10.40
N TYR A 183 27.16 25.62 11.36
CA TYR A 183 27.37 27.06 11.10
C TYR A 183 28.82 27.42 10.73
N LYS A 184 29.80 26.62 11.15
CA LYS A 184 31.23 26.71 10.75
C LYS A 184 31.56 25.88 9.50
N ALA A 185 30.57 25.53 8.68
CA ALA A 185 30.83 24.81 7.44
C ALA A 185 31.56 25.69 6.41
N GLU A 186 32.44 25.07 5.62
CA GLU A 186 33.12 25.69 4.48
C GLU A 186 32.81 24.93 3.19
N VAL A 187 32.66 25.66 2.08
CA VAL A 187 32.38 25.10 0.75
C VAL A 187 33.25 25.80 -0.29
N THR A 188 33.97 25.01 -1.08
CA THR A 188 34.75 25.49 -2.24
C THR A 188 34.37 24.70 -3.47
N TYR A 189 34.66 25.21 -4.67
CA TYR A 189 34.36 24.55 -5.93
C TYR A 189 35.52 24.66 -6.93
N SER A 190 35.57 23.71 -7.86
CA SER A 190 36.43 23.75 -9.05
C SER A 190 35.70 23.19 -10.27
N GLN A 191 36.17 23.56 -11.46
CA GLN A 191 35.67 23.07 -12.74
C GLN A 191 36.81 22.55 -13.61
N GLN A 192 36.53 21.51 -14.39
CA GLN A 192 37.45 20.93 -15.38
C GLN A 192 36.68 20.68 -16.69
N PRO A 193 37.20 21.04 -17.87
CA PRO A 193 36.58 20.69 -19.15
C PRO A 193 36.47 19.17 -19.34
N LEU A 194 35.41 18.73 -20.02
CA LEU A 194 35.22 17.35 -20.48
C LEU A 194 35.56 17.24 -21.98
N SER A 195 35.17 16.14 -22.62
CA SER A 195 35.47 15.84 -24.03
C SER A 195 34.77 16.74 -25.05
N SER A 196 33.96 17.70 -24.62
CA SER A 196 33.48 18.83 -25.43
C SER A 196 33.70 20.13 -24.65
N GLU A 197 34.00 21.24 -25.35
CA GLU A 197 34.16 22.57 -24.70
C GLU A 197 32.84 23.07 -24.06
N THR A 198 31.71 22.47 -24.42
CA THR A 198 30.38 22.75 -23.87
C THR A 198 30.05 21.96 -22.60
N GLU A 199 30.86 21.01 -22.17
CA GLU A 199 30.64 20.26 -20.92
C GLU A 199 31.79 20.40 -19.93
N VAL A 200 31.45 20.61 -18.66
CA VAL A 200 32.41 20.66 -17.55
C VAL A 200 32.08 19.65 -16.45
N ALA A 201 33.11 19.09 -15.84
CA ALA A 201 33.04 18.40 -14.56
C ALA A 201 33.20 19.40 -13.43
N VAL A 202 32.16 19.53 -12.59
CA VAL A 202 32.16 20.39 -11.40
C VAL A 202 32.45 19.53 -10.17
N THR A 203 33.34 20.01 -9.30
CA THR A 203 33.63 19.35 -8.02
C THR A 203 33.52 20.35 -6.87
N PHE A 204 32.66 20.07 -5.90
CA PHE A 204 32.61 20.81 -4.64
C PHE A 204 33.44 20.09 -3.58
N ASN A 205 34.20 20.84 -2.79
CA ASN A 205 34.85 20.34 -1.58
C ASN A 205 34.18 20.99 -0.37
N VAL A 206 33.64 20.17 0.52
CA VAL A 206 32.74 20.57 1.60
C VAL A 206 33.32 20.11 2.93
N ILE A 207 33.44 21.02 3.90
CA ILE A 207 33.96 20.74 5.24
C ILE A 207 32.89 21.15 6.26
N PRO A 208 32.05 20.21 6.76
CA PRO A 208 30.96 20.56 7.69
C PRO A 208 31.43 21.01 9.08
N ASN A 209 32.64 20.61 9.51
CA ASN A 209 33.18 20.88 10.85
C ASN A 209 32.26 20.35 11.99
N THR A 210 32.03 21.13 13.05
CA THR A 210 31.33 20.73 14.28
C THR A 210 29.91 21.28 14.33
N GLN A 211 28.93 20.40 14.62
CA GLN A 211 27.54 20.80 14.77
C GLN A 211 27.35 21.69 16.01
N ALA A 212 26.64 22.82 15.85
CA ALA A 212 26.34 23.76 16.92
C ALA A 212 25.32 23.19 17.92
N LYS A 213 25.39 23.66 19.17
CA LYS A 213 24.55 23.20 20.28
C LYS A 213 23.60 24.29 20.76
N VAL A 214 22.42 23.92 21.25
CA VAL A 214 21.50 24.86 21.91
C VAL A 214 22.11 25.33 23.23
N GLU A 215 22.16 26.64 23.44
CA GLU A 215 22.54 27.29 24.71
C GLU A 215 21.28 27.64 25.52
N ASN A 216 20.26 28.20 24.87
CA ASN A 216 18.94 28.41 25.45
C ASN A 216 17.82 28.33 24.41
N PHE A 217 16.62 27.97 24.83
CA PHE A 217 15.38 28.07 24.07
C PHE A 217 14.33 28.80 24.93
N LYS A 218 14.28 30.13 24.75
CA LYS A 218 13.31 31.03 25.38
C LYS A 218 11.98 30.95 24.62
N ILE A 219 10.89 30.80 25.35
CA ILE A 219 9.52 30.86 24.83
C ILE A 219 8.88 32.04 25.53
N ASP A 220 8.58 33.10 24.78
CA ASP A 220 8.06 34.38 25.27
C ASP A 220 6.68 34.62 24.65
N ILE A 221 5.73 33.77 25.06
CA ILE A 221 4.36 33.78 24.55
C ILE A 221 3.45 34.31 25.65
N GLU A 222 2.89 35.50 25.45
CA GLU A 222 2.06 36.16 26.45
C GLU A 222 0.81 35.32 26.76
N GLY A 223 0.55 35.06 28.04
CA GLY A 223 -0.54 34.20 28.53
C GLY A 223 -0.26 32.69 28.53
N PHE A 224 0.89 32.21 28.04
CA PHE A 224 1.17 30.78 27.91
C PHE A 224 2.06 30.19 29.03
N ASP A 225 1.58 29.13 29.68
CA ASP A 225 2.37 28.32 30.61
C ASP A 225 3.29 27.34 29.86
N GLU A 226 4.54 27.73 29.65
CA GLU A 226 5.56 26.90 28.99
C GLU A 226 5.95 25.62 29.77
N THR A 227 5.69 25.54 31.09
CA THR A 227 6.15 24.41 31.91
C THR A 227 5.52 23.08 31.45
N LYS A 228 4.28 23.14 30.96
CA LYS A 228 3.50 22.00 30.42
C LYS A 228 4.03 21.44 29.11
N VAL A 229 4.92 22.15 28.40
CA VAL A 229 5.54 21.71 27.14
C VAL A 229 7.05 21.51 27.25
N ARG A 230 7.77 22.28 28.06
CA ARG A 230 9.26 22.29 28.16
C ARG A 230 9.90 20.90 28.28
N GLN A 231 9.28 19.96 29.01
CA GLN A 231 9.81 18.58 29.13
C GLN A 231 9.70 17.76 27.83
N LYS A 232 8.66 18.02 27.01
CA LYS A 232 8.34 17.30 25.76
C LYS A 232 9.21 17.74 24.58
N LEU A 233 9.82 18.93 24.65
CA LEU A 233 10.68 19.48 23.60
C LEU A 233 11.97 18.66 23.42
N LYS A 234 12.51 18.67 22.21
CA LYS A 234 13.77 18.00 21.84
C LYS A 234 14.98 18.93 22.00
N LEU A 235 14.86 20.21 21.63
CA LEU A 235 15.91 21.20 21.71
C LEU A 235 16.08 21.72 23.15
N LYS A 236 16.94 21.04 23.91
CA LYS A 236 17.31 21.39 25.28
C LYS A 236 18.75 21.92 25.34
N PRO A 237 19.12 22.77 26.33
CA PRO A 237 20.49 23.23 26.50
C PRO A 237 21.51 22.08 26.49
N GLY A 238 22.50 22.16 25.61
CA GLY A 238 23.54 21.14 25.38
C GLY A 238 23.28 20.16 24.23
N GLU A 239 22.04 20.07 23.73
CA GLU A 239 21.66 19.23 22.58
C GLU A 239 22.07 19.85 21.23
N PRO A 240 22.33 19.04 20.18
CA PRO A 240 22.68 19.56 18.86
C PRO A 240 21.47 20.22 18.16
N TYR A 241 21.69 21.38 17.54
CA TYR A 241 20.65 22.12 16.84
C TYR A 241 20.40 21.63 15.41
N SER A 242 19.12 21.63 14.98
CA SER A 242 18.71 21.70 13.57
C SER A 242 17.37 22.43 13.43
N ARG A 243 17.13 23.03 12.25
CA ARG A 243 15.86 23.72 11.90
C ARG A 243 14.67 22.74 11.85
N GLU A 244 14.94 21.48 11.53
CA GLU A 244 14.01 20.35 11.60
C GLU A 244 13.48 20.14 13.03
N LEU A 245 14.36 19.94 14.01
CA LEU A 245 13.99 19.73 15.41
C LEU A 245 13.23 20.94 15.98
N LEU A 246 13.63 22.16 15.58
CA LEU A 246 12.91 23.40 15.93
C LEU A 246 11.48 23.43 15.35
N THR A 247 11.28 22.90 14.14
CA THR A 247 9.95 22.83 13.51
C THR A 247 9.05 21.84 14.23
N GLU A 248 9.57 20.68 14.64
CA GLU A 248 8.84 19.72 15.48
C GLU A 248 8.46 20.30 16.85
N ASP A 249 9.40 21.00 17.50
CA ASP A 249 9.18 21.60 18.82
C ASP A 249 8.16 22.75 18.76
N ILE A 250 8.16 23.56 17.69
CA ILE A 250 7.10 24.57 17.46
C ILE A 250 5.74 23.90 17.22
N ALA A 251 5.69 22.77 16.51
CA ALA A 251 4.44 22.01 16.37
C ALA A 251 3.94 21.46 17.73
N ALA A 252 4.85 21.07 18.63
CA ALA A 252 4.52 20.66 19.99
C ALA A 252 4.02 21.84 20.85
N ILE A 253 4.60 23.05 20.71
CA ILE A 253 4.15 24.28 21.37
C ILE A 253 2.76 24.68 20.87
N ARG A 254 2.53 24.73 19.55
CA ARG A 254 1.20 24.96 18.94
C ARG A 254 0.15 23.95 19.42
N LYS A 255 0.53 22.69 19.65
CA LYS A 255 -0.36 21.68 20.26
C LYS A 255 -0.67 21.98 21.73
N ALA A 256 0.33 22.38 22.52
CA ALA A 256 0.16 22.71 23.95
C ALA A 256 -0.65 24.01 24.19
N LEU A 257 -0.67 24.92 23.23
CA LEU A 257 -1.57 26.09 23.20
C LEU A 257 -3.03 25.66 23.01
N ARG A 258 -3.32 24.84 22.00
CA ARG A 258 -4.68 24.29 21.77
C ARG A 258 -5.17 23.39 22.91
N GLU A 259 -4.28 22.61 23.53
CA GLU A 259 -4.58 21.82 24.75
C GLU A 259 -5.00 22.71 25.95
N GLN A 260 -4.71 24.01 25.91
CA GLN A 260 -5.12 25.01 26.92
C GLN A 260 -6.24 25.96 26.45
N LYS A 261 -6.98 25.58 25.39
CA LYS A 261 -8.08 26.34 24.76
C LYS A 261 -7.68 27.61 24.00
N PHE A 262 -6.40 27.85 23.79
CA PHE A 262 -5.94 28.91 22.89
C PHE A 262 -6.01 28.39 21.45
N ILE A 263 -7.13 28.69 20.78
CA ILE A 263 -7.48 28.04 19.52
C ILE A 263 -6.70 28.63 18.34
N ALA A 264 -6.48 29.94 18.28
CA ALA A 264 -5.74 30.60 17.20
C ALA A 264 -4.60 31.50 17.75
N PRO A 265 -3.46 30.93 18.17
CA PRO A 265 -2.34 31.69 18.72
C PRO A 265 -1.48 32.34 17.62
N GLU A 266 -1.17 33.62 17.80
CA GLU A 266 -0.27 34.39 16.93
C GLU A 266 1.19 34.20 17.37
N LEU A 267 2.00 33.54 16.55
CA LEU A 267 3.41 33.26 16.85
C LEU A 267 4.31 33.86 15.76
N GLU A 268 5.31 34.64 16.16
CA GLU A 268 6.37 35.10 15.26
C GLU A 268 7.18 33.92 14.68
N GLU A 269 7.95 34.19 13.62
CA GLU A 269 9.02 33.25 13.25
C GLU A 269 10.08 33.16 14.37
N PRO A 270 10.57 31.94 14.69
CA PRO A 270 11.55 31.75 15.74
C PRO A 270 12.87 32.44 15.38
N ARG A 271 13.30 33.36 16.24
CA ARG A 271 14.56 34.09 16.12
C ARG A 271 15.69 33.14 16.56
N VAL A 272 16.64 32.89 15.66
CA VAL A 272 17.75 31.95 15.88
C VAL A 272 19.07 32.73 15.80
N VAL A 273 19.73 32.89 16.94
CA VAL A 273 20.99 33.64 17.09
C VAL A 273 22.15 32.66 17.26
N TYR A 274 23.21 32.83 16.48
CA TYR A 274 24.41 31.99 16.50
C TYR A 274 25.59 32.72 17.16
N ASP A 275 26.22 32.07 18.14
CA ASP A 275 27.46 32.47 18.78
C ASP A 275 28.63 31.74 18.11
N SER A 276 29.47 32.50 17.40
CA SER A 276 30.62 31.99 16.65
C SER A 276 31.72 31.42 17.55
N ASP A 277 31.82 31.89 18.79
CA ASP A 277 32.99 31.64 19.64
C ASP A 277 32.74 30.38 20.46
N LYS A 278 31.55 30.27 21.06
CA LYS A 278 31.06 29.06 21.74
C LYS A 278 30.61 27.94 20.77
N ASN A 279 30.31 28.28 19.52
CA ASN A 279 29.58 27.42 18.57
C ASN A 279 28.19 27.01 19.08
N THR A 280 27.45 27.97 19.66
CA THR A 280 26.12 27.75 20.24
C THR A 280 25.00 28.50 19.52
N ILE A 281 23.77 28.04 19.74
CA ILE A 281 22.54 28.60 19.20
C ILE A 281 21.63 29.00 20.37
N SER A 282 21.19 30.25 20.38
CA SER A 282 20.09 30.72 21.21
C SER A 282 18.83 30.86 20.37
N ILE A 283 17.71 30.34 20.88
CA ILE A 283 16.41 30.34 20.20
C ILE A 283 15.42 31.17 21.02
N GLU A 284 14.71 32.07 20.37
CA GLU A 284 13.64 32.86 20.97
C GLU A 284 12.38 32.76 20.10
N LEU A 285 11.29 32.25 20.69
CA LEU A 285 9.96 32.21 20.06
C LEU A 285 9.05 33.19 20.80
N VAL A 286 8.62 34.24 20.10
CA VAL A 286 7.73 35.29 20.63
C VAL A 286 6.31 35.09 20.09
N GLY A 287 5.29 35.46 20.86
CA GLY A 287 3.91 35.51 20.37
C GLY A 287 2.88 35.85 21.43
N ALA A 288 1.61 35.70 21.09
CA ALA A 288 0.46 35.82 21.98
C ALA A 288 -0.46 34.60 21.85
N VAL A 289 -1.20 34.29 22.92
CA VAL A 289 -2.19 33.20 22.91
C VAL A 289 -3.37 33.42 21.95
N GLY A 290 -3.59 34.65 21.49
CA GLY A 290 -4.76 35.01 20.66
C GLY A 290 -6.07 34.97 21.44
N ALA A 291 -7.20 35.02 20.71
CA ALA A 291 -8.53 35.00 21.30
C ALA A 291 -8.89 33.66 21.96
N VAL A 292 -9.68 33.72 23.03
CA VAL A 292 -10.34 32.54 23.60
C VAL A 292 -11.59 32.25 22.78
N VAL A 293 -11.55 31.21 21.95
CA VAL A 293 -12.67 30.83 21.08
C VAL A 293 -13.50 29.70 21.71
N ASN A 294 -14.75 29.98 22.03
CA ASN A 294 -15.72 28.96 22.42
C ASN A 294 -16.49 28.53 21.17
N VAL A 295 -16.51 27.22 20.88
CA VAL A 295 -17.21 26.67 19.70
C VAL A 295 -18.31 25.73 20.16
N THR A 296 -19.57 26.12 19.92
CA THR A 296 -20.78 25.41 20.35
C THR A 296 -21.64 25.00 19.16
N VAL A 297 -22.50 23.99 19.35
CA VAL A 297 -23.49 23.56 18.36
C VAL A 297 -24.84 23.42 19.07
N ASP A 298 -25.82 24.17 18.60
CA ASP A 298 -27.23 24.11 19.00
C ASP A 298 -27.99 23.28 17.95
N ALA A 299 -28.47 22.10 18.36
CA ALA A 299 -29.19 21.15 17.51
C ALA A 299 -30.38 20.54 18.27
N GLY A 300 -31.02 21.34 19.14
CA GLY A 300 -32.02 20.88 20.09
C GLY A 300 -31.47 19.78 21.02
N ASP A 301 -32.21 18.68 21.16
CA ASP A 301 -31.81 17.55 22.02
C ASP A 301 -30.57 16.77 21.52
N LEU A 302 -30.13 16.96 20.27
CA LEU A 302 -29.13 16.09 19.63
C LEU A 302 -27.69 16.49 19.96
N LYS A 303 -27.21 16.06 21.14
CA LYS A 303 -25.83 16.34 21.61
C LYS A 303 -24.77 15.60 20.80
N ILE A 304 -23.87 16.35 20.15
CA ILE A 304 -22.69 15.80 19.45
C ILE A 304 -21.54 15.64 20.45
N GLY A 305 -20.88 14.49 20.44
CA GLY A 305 -19.71 14.23 21.28
C GLY A 305 -18.47 15.04 20.86
N ASP A 306 -17.73 15.55 21.85
CA ASP A 306 -16.63 16.52 21.66
C ASP A 306 -15.54 16.09 20.65
N LYS A 307 -15.20 14.80 20.63
CA LYS A 307 -14.28 14.21 19.65
C LYS A 307 -14.79 14.34 18.20
N LYS A 308 -16.10 14.22 17.97
CA LYS A 308 -16.71 14.37 16.64
C LYS A 308 -16.86 15.84 16.26
N LEU A 309 -17.15 16.74 17.22
CA LEU A 309 -17.06 18.20 16.98
C LEU A 309 -15.66 18.61 16.52
N THR A 310 -14.62 18.07 17.15
CA THR A 310 -13.21 18.32 16.78
C THR A 310 -12.81 17.69 15.43
N GLN A 311 -13.56 16.71 14.92
CA GLN A 311 -13.38 16.16 13.57
C GLN A 311 -14.11 16.95 12.49
N LEU A 312 -15.31 17.46 12.79
CA LEU A 312 -16.14 18.22 11.85
C LEU A 312 -15.65 19.67 11.70
N LEU A 313 -15.43 20.36 12.81
CA LEU A 313 -15.20 21.80 12.82
C LEU A 313 -13.72 22.15 12.64
N THR A 314 -13.36 22.70 11.48
CA THR A 314 -11.99 23.08 11.09
C THR A 314 -11.31 23.96 12.13
N ILE A 315 -12.03 24.95 12.68
CA ILE A 315 -11.61 25.83 13.78
C ILE A 315 -11.03 25.04 14.95
N ARG A 316 -11.69 23.94 15.37
CA ARG A 316 -11.25 23.09 16.48
C ARG A 316 -10.11 22.13 16.12
N ARG A 317 -9.91 21.86 14.83
CA ARG A 317 -8.94 20.88 14.30
C ARG A 317 -7.58 21.52 14.03
N GLU A 318 -7.57 22.60 13.26
CA GLU A 318 -6.36 23.30 12.81
C GLU A 318 -5.98 24.44 13.76
N GLY A 319 -6.97 25.17 14.28
CA GLY A 319 -6.75 26.33 15.12
C GLY A 319 -6.65 27.63 14.32
N THR A 320 -7.59 27.86 13.42
CA THR A 320 -7.77 29.12 12.68
C THR A 320 -9.17 29.68 12.96
N LEU A 321 -9.29 31.01 12.93
CA LEU A 321 -10.56 31.72 13.11
C LEU A 321 -10.83 32.60 11.87
N ASP A 322 -10.82 31.96 10.71
CA ASP A 322 -11.16 32.56 9.43
C ASP A 322 -12.59 32.17 9.00
N TYR A 323 -13.21 33.03 8.20
CA TYR A 323 -14.59 32.82 7.74
C TYR A 323 -14.77 31.54 6.91
N ALA A 324 -13.75 31.10 6.15
CA ALA A 324 -13.83 29.87 5.37
C ALA A 324 -13.85 28.62 6.29
N ALA A 325 -13.09 28.61 7.39
CA ALA A 325 -13.14 27.57 8.41
C ALA A 325 -14.48 27.55 9.19
N ILE A 326 -15.18 28.69 9.28
CA ILE A 326 -16.55 28.78 9.81
C ILE A 326 -17.57 28.16 8.83
N VAL A 327 -17.59 28.62 7.57
CA VAL A 327 -18.52 28.12 6.53
C VAL A 327 -18.29 26.63 6.23
N GLU A 328 -17.05 26.16 6.24
CA GLU A 328 -16.73 24.73 6.14
C GLU A 328 -17.23 23.93 7.36
N GLY A 329 -17.29 24.57 8.53
CA GLY A 329 -17.92 24.03 9.74
C GLY A 329 -19.43 23.86 9.59
N GLU A 330 -20.13 24.85 9.02
CA GLU A 330 -21.56 24.76 8.69
C GLU A 330 -21.84 23.59 7.75
N ARG A 331 -21.09 23.53 6.63
CA ARG A 331 -21.23 22.51 5.58
C ARG A 331 -21.05 21.10 6.15
N ARG A 332 -19.99 20.87 6.92
CA ARG A 332 -19.70 19.56 7.53
C ARG A 332 -20.69 19.17 8.62
N LEU A 333 -21.21 20.13 9.42
CA LEU A 333 -22.29 19.84 10.36
C LEU A 333 -23.58 19.48 9.62
N ARG A 334 -23.95 20.24 8.59
CA ARG A 334 -25.15 19.99 7.77
C ARG A 334 -25.10 18.58 7.17
N ASN A 335 -24.02 18.24 6.48
CA ASN A 335 -23.84 16.91 5.90
C ASN A 335 -23.93 15.83 7.00
N TYR A 336 -23.24 16.00 8.14
CA TYR A 336 -23.30 15.06 9.27
C TYR A 336 -24.73 14.85 9.83
N PHE A 337 -25.60 15.86 9.83
CA PHE A 337 -27.00 15.68 10.22
C PHE A 337 -27.80 14.94 9.14
N GLN A 338 -27.58 15.25 7.86
CA GLN A 338 -28.19 14.55 6.73
C GLN A 338 -27.81 13.05 6.73
N GLU A 339 -26.53 12.71 6.95
CA GLU A 339 -25.99 11.35 7.19
C GLU A 339 -26.63 10.62 8.40
N LYS A 340 -27.43 11.29 9.23
CA LYS A 340 -28.14 10.69 10.39
C LYS A 340 -29.65 10.55 10.14
N GLY A 341 -30.12 10.88 8.94
CA GLY A 341 -31.52 10.82 8.51
C GLY A 341 -32.24 12.17 8.52
N TYR A 342 -31.57 13.26 8.89
CA TYR A 342 -32.14 14.61 8.85
C TYR A 342 -31.84 15.27 7.50
N PHE A 343 -32.32 14.67 6.40
CA PHE A 343 -31.88 15.01 5.04
C PHE A 343 -32.18 16.45 4.61
N PHE A 344 -33.17 17.10 5.23
CA PHE A 344 -33.49 18.51 5.03
C PHE A 344 -32.89 19.43 6.12
N ALA A 345 -31.90 18.96 6.88
CA ALA A 345 -31.22 19.78 7.87
C ALA A 345 -30.47 20.94 7.22
N ASN A 346 -30.49 22.09 7.91
CA ASN A 346 -29.73 23.27 7.57
C ASN A 346 -28.97 23.79 8.79
N VAL A 347 -27.81 24.41 8.58
CA VAL A 347 -26.93 24.90 9.65
C VAL A 347 -26.48 26.32 9.30
N LYS A 348 -26.48 27.21 10.30
CA LYS A 348 -25.84 28.53 10.23
C LYS A 348 -24.94 28.76 11.44
N ALA A 349 -23.79 29.38 11.22
CA ALA A 349 -22.95 29.95 12.25
C ALA A 349 -23.50 31.31 12.70
N ILE A 350 -23.38 31.58 13.99
CA ILE A 350 -23.76 32.83 14.64
C ILE A 350 -22.58 33.19 15.55
N CYS A 351 -21.99 34.36 15.34
CA CYS A 351 -20.78 34.77 16.05
C CYS A 351 -21.07 35.94 16.99
N SER A 352 -20.41 35.95 18.15
CA SER A 352 -20.35 37.13 19.02
C SER A 352 -18.94 37.33 19.60
N VAL A 353 -18.59 38.59 19.86
CA VAL A 353 -17.27 38.99 20.37
C VAL A 353 -17.45 39.83 21.64
N LYS A 354 -16.64 39.53 22.67
CA LYS A 354 -16.70 40.16 24.01
C LYS A 354 -15.28 40.56 24.45
N PRO A 355 -14.99 41.85 24.72
CA PRO A 355 -15.86 43.02 24.49
C PRO A 355 -16.17 43.23 23.00
N GLU A 356 -17.29 43.89 22.74
CA GLU A 356 -17.80 44.16 21.38
C GLU A 356 -16.84 45.07 20.58
N PHE A 357 -16.94 45.07 19.26
CA PHE A 357 -16.20 46.02 18.44
C PHE A 357 -16.72 47.43 18.64
N THR A 358 -15.81 48.40 18.74
CA THR A 358 -16.19 49.81 18.74
C THR A 358 -16.57 50.26 17.32
N ALA A 359 -17.34 51.34 17.21
CA ALA A 359 -17.93 51.79 15.94
C ALA A 359 -16.90 52.19 14.86
N ASP A 360 -15.64 52.42 15.25
CA ASP A 360 -14.52 52.73 14.36
C ASP A 360 -13.69 51.47 13.97
N GLU A 361 -13.87 50.33 14.65
CA GLU A 361 -13.13 49.07 14.42
C GLU A 361 -13.83 48.11 13.46
N ALA A 362 -15.16 48.14 13.40
CA ALA A 362 -15.98 47.30 12.52
C ALA A 362 -17.25 48.05 12.07
N SER A 363 -17.75 47.72 10.88
CA SER A 363 -18.86 48.41 10.20
C SER A 363 -20.24 48.20 10.85
N ALA A 364 -20.42 48.68 12.09
CA ALA A 364 -21.69 48.75 12.83
C ALA A 364 -22.52 47.45 12.87
N THR A 365 -21.85 46.29 12.91
CA THR A 365 -22.48 44.97 12.93
C THR A 365 -23.00 44.58 14.31
N GLN A 366 -24.21 44.03 14.37
CA GLN A 366 -24.83 43.56 15.62
C GLN A 366 -24.20 42.25 16.08
N ASN A 367 -23.95 42.14 17.39
CA ASN A 367 -23.52 40.88 18.02
C ASN A 367 -24.59 39.79 17.88
N GLU A 368 -24.16 38.52 17.87
CA GLU A 368 -25.02 37.35 17.59
C GLU A 368 -25.61 37.33 16.16
N THR A 369 -24.80 37.65 15.16
CA THR A 369 -25.14 37.55 13.73
C THR A 369 -24.18 36.66 12.94
N ASP A 370 -24.57 36.25 11.74
CA ASP A 370 -23.71 35.62 10.74
C ASP A 370 -22.74 36.63 10.11
N VAL A 371 -23.15 37.89 9.94
CA VAL A 371 -22.31 38.98 9.40
C VAL A 371 -21.03 39.22 10.22
N ILE A 372 -21.06 39.05 11.55
CA ILE A 372 -19.83 39.13 12.37
C ILE A 372 -18.86 37.99 12.08
N CYS A 373 -19.33 36.80 11.69
CA CYS A 373 -18.44 35.68 11.39
C CYS A 373 -17.49 35.98 10.21
N GLU A 374 -17.90 36.83 9.26
CA GLU A 374 -17.04 37.30 8.17
C GLU A 374 -15.96 38.26 8.71
N ALA A 375 -16.37 39.25 9.52
CA ALA A 375 -15.52 40.29 10.09
C ALA A 375 -14.41 39.78 11.03
N LEU A 376 -14.56 38.59 11.63
CA LEU A 376 -13.51 37.97 12.46
C LEU A 376 -12.17 37.80 11.73
N SER A 377 -12.19 37.64 10.41
CA SER A 377 -11.02 37.31 9.59
C SER A 377 -9.98 38.43 9.44
N GLY A 378 -10.25 39.63 9.97
CA GLY A 378 -9.36 40.80 9.85
C GLY A 378 -9.38 41.75 11.05
N ALA A 379 -9.95 41.34 12.19
CA ALA A 379 -10.10 42.18 13.37
C ALA A 379 -9.00 41.93 14.42
N ALA A 380 -8.71 42.94 15.25
CA ALA A 380 -7.84 42.77 16.41
C ALA A 380 -8.59 42.04 17.55
N LEU A 381 -8.32 40.74 17.69
CA LEU A 381 -9.03 39.84 18.62
C LEU A 381 -8.26 39.53 19.91
N GLN A 382 -7.09 40.14 20.13
CA GLN A 382 -6.31 40.01 21.38
C GLN A 382 -7.16 40.43 22.59
N ASP A 383 -7.06 39.66 23.68
CA ASP A 383 -7.87 39.76 24.91
C ASP A 383 -9.40 39.66 24.74
N ARG A 384 -9.91 39.36 23.52
CA ARG A 384 -11.33 39.13 23.28
C ARG A 384 -11.71 37.65 23.42
N VAL A 385 -12.92 37.39 23.89
CA VAL A 385 -13.59 36.08 23.83
C VAL A 385 -14.49 36.07 22.60
N VAL A 386 -14.39 35.02 21.79
CA VAL A 386 -15.24 34.83 20.60
C VAL A 386 -16.09 33.59 20.79
N ASP A 387 -17.41 33.75 20.82
CA ASP A 387 -18.36 32.63 20.84
C ASP A 387 -18.85 32.37 19.41
N VAL A 388 -18.53 31.20 18.86
CA VAL A 388 -19.00 30.71 17.55
C VAL A 388 -20.01 29.60 17.78
N MET A 389 -21.30 29.90 17.54
CA MET A 389 -22.42 28.99 17.75
C MET A 389 -23.01 28.55 16.41
N TYR A 390 -22.94 27.25 16.11
CA TYR A 390 -23.62 26.68 14.95
C TYR A 390 -25.05 26.28 15.34
N ARG A 391 -26.06 26.99 14.84
CA ARG A 391 -27.48 26.64 15.02
C ARG A 391 -27.95 25.76 13.86
N ALA A 392 -28.50 24.60 14.18
CA ALA A 392 -28.95 23.60 13.23
C ALA A 392 -30.49 23.42 13.32
N ASP A 393 -31.19 23.75 12.24
CA ASP A 393 -32.56 23.27 12.02
C ASP A 393 -32.45 21.86 11.44
N LEU A 394 -32.90 20.86 12.21
CA LEU A 394 -32.86 19.45 11.81
C LEU A 394 -34.08 19.01 10.99
N ASN A 395 -35.13 19.83 10.92
CA ASN A 395 -36.41 19.48 10.30
C ASN A 395 -36.94 18.10 10.79
N ARG A 396 -37.41 17.24 9.87
CA ARG A 396 -37.86 15.87 10.15
C ARG A 396 -36.75 14.83 9.93
N ARG A 397 -36.84 13.68 10.61
CA ARG A 397 -35.89 12.57 10.49
C ARG A 397 -36.47 11.37 9.73
N LEU A 398 -36.06 11.20 8.48
CA LEU A 398 -36.54 10.13 7.59
C LEU A 398 -35.66 8.87 7.65
N LYS A 399 -35.94 7.94 6.73
CA LYS A 399 -35.19 6.72 6.42
C LYS A 399 -35.06 6.60 4.90
N LEU A 400 -33.85 6.48 4.34
CA LEU A 400 -33.68 6.23 2.91
C LEU A 400 -33.98 4.75 2.62
N VAL A 401 -35.07 4.46 1.91
CA VAL A 401 -35.54 3.08 1.68
C VAL A 401 -35.32 2.54 0.28
N ASP A 402 -35.10 3.41 -0.70
CA ASP A 402 -35.20 3.10 -2.12
C ASP A 402 -34.41 4.14 -2.93
N ILE A 403 -33.46 3.68 -3.75
CA ILE A 403 -32.74 4.50 -4.74
C ILE A 403 -33.15 4.05 -6.15
N ARG A 404 -33.81 4.95 -6.88
CA ARG A 404 -34.35 4.70 -8.21
C ARG A 404 -33.50 5.31 -9.30
N LEU A 405 -33.54 4.64 -10.45
CA LEU A 405 -32.92 5.06 -11.69
C LEU A 405 -34.00 5.02 -12.78
N GLU A 406 -34.26 6.15 -13.42
CA GLU A 406 -35.28 6.29 -14.47
C GLU A 406 -34.65 6.91 -15.72
N GLY A 407 -35.15 6.53 -16.91
CA GLY A 407 -34.68 7.08 -18.20
C GLY A 407 -33.51 6.36 -18.87
N THR A 408 -32.97 5.28 -18.29
CA THR A 408 -31.93 4.43 -18.91
C THR A 408 -32.23 2.94 -18.73
N ASP A 409 -31.83 2.11 -19.70
CA ASP A 409 -31.86 0.64 -19.62
C ASP A 409 -30.46 -0.01 -19.68
N LYS A 410 -29.37 0.78 -19.76
CA LYS A 410 -28.00 0.23 -19.90
C LYS A 410 -27.44 -0.38 -18.62
N PHE A 411 -28.03 -0.06 -17.47
CA PHE A 411 -27.62 -0.55 -16.15
C PHE A 411 -28.75 -0.43 -15.12
N THR A 412 -28.69 -1.25 -14.07
CA THR A 412 -29.65 -1.27 -12.95
C THR A 412 -29.14 -0.49 -11.74
N THR A 413 -30.02 -0.14 -10.79
CA THR A 413 -29.60 0.40 -9.47
C THR A 413 -28.56 -0.52 -8.83
N GLU A 414 -28.77 -1.84 -8.87
CA GLU A 414 -27.88 -2.86 -8.30
C GLU A 414 -26.53 -3.00 -9.01
N ASP A 415 -26.33 -2.34 -10.15
CA ASP A 415 -25.03 -2.20 -10.81
C ASP A 415 -24.34 -0.88 -10.41
N ILE A 416 -25.08 0.23 -10.27
CA ILE A 416 -24.52 1.52 -9.80
C ILE A 416 -24.33 1.60 -8.28
N GLN A 417 -25.01 0.80 -7.46
CA GLN A 417 -24.90 0.83 -5.99
C GLN A 417 -23.45 0.70 -5.48
N GLY A 418 -22.55 0.05 -6.23
CA GLY A 418 -21.12 -0.05 -5.92
C GLY A 418 -20.26 1.17 -6.32
N ILE A 419 -20.87 2.24 -6.83
CA ILE A 419 -20.25 3.55 -7.12
C ILE A 419 -21.03 4.73 -6.53
N LEU A 420 -22.22 4.50 -5.99
CA LEU A 420 -22.93 5.49 -5.19
C LEU A 420 -22.33 5.52 -3.79
N GLU A 421 -22.15 6.71 -3.23
CA GLU A 421 -21.89 6.88 -1.80
C GLU A 421 -23.19 6.84 -0.99
N SER A 422 -24.35 7.15 -1.61
CA SER A 422 -25.66 6.96 -0.98
C SER A 422 -25.98 5.47 -0.77
N GLN A 423 -26.49 5.12 0.42
CA GLN A 423 -26.83 3.74 0.81
C GLN A 423 -28.22 3.65 1.43
N GLU A 424 -28.97 2.62 1.04
CA GLU A 424 -30.30 2.30 1.57
C GLU A 424 -30.26 1.76 3.01
N ALA A 425 -31.41 1.79 3.68
CA ALA A 425 -31.55 1.40 5.08
C ALA A 425 -31.51 -0.12 5.32
N ASN A 426 -30.39 -0.61 5.87
CA ASN A 426 -30.21 -2.03 6.16
C ASN A 426 -30.87 -2.45 7.49
N ALA A 427 -31.67 -3.51 7.47
CA ALA A 427 -32.34 -4.06 8.65
C ALA A 427 -31.38 -4.58 9.75
N LEU A 428 -30.15 -4.95 9.40
CA LEU A 428 -29.08 -5.31 10.35
C LEU A 428 -28.23 -4.10 10.78
N GLY A 429 -28.48 -2.91 10.24
CA GLY A 429 -27.74 -1.68 10.50
C GLY A 429 -27.93 -1.06 11.90
N PHE A 430 -28.47 -1.82 12.86
CA PHE A 430 -28.31 -1.57 14.29
C PHE A 430 -26.94 -2.08 14.82
N ILE A 431 -26.31 -3.00 14.08
CA ILE A 431 -24.92 -3.42 14.28
C ILE A 431 -24.04 -2.53 13.38
N PRO A 432 -23.11 -1.71 13.93
CA PRO A 432 -22.43 -0.65 13.17
C PRO A 432 -21.62 -1.05 11.92
N PHE A 433 -21.35 -2.35 11.70
CA PHE A 433 -20.61 -2.83 10.54
C PHE A 433 -21.49 -3.47 9.44
N PHE A 434 -22.79 -3.66 9.68
CA PHE A 434 -23.73 -4.24 8.69
C PHE A 434 -24.43 -3.17 7.82
N GLY A 435 -23.92 -1.94 7.80
CA GLY A 435 -24.51 -0.79 7.09
C GLY A 435 -25.38 0.09 7.97
N TYR A 436 -26.12 1.01 7.37
CA TYR A 436 -26.83 2.07 8.09
C TYR A 436 -28.31 1.72 8.33
N GLY A 437 -28.75 1.66 9.60
CA GLY A 437 -30.14 1.32 9.96
C GLY A 437 -31.23 2.30 9.48
N ARG A 438 -30.85 3.48 8.97
CA ARG A 438 -31.75 4.46 8.30
C ARG A 438 -31.26 4.90 6.91
N GLY A 439 -30.27 4.21 6.37
CA GLY A 439 -29.55 4.64 5.17
C GLY A 439 -28.60 5.80 5.43
N TYR A 440 -27.93 6.26 4.39
CA TYR A 440 -26.89 7.28 4.42
C TYR A 440 -26.92 8.06 3.10
N THR A 441 -27.08 9.37 3.15
CA THR A 441 -26.90 10.29 2.01
C THR A 441 -26.85 11.74 2.52
N SER A 442 -26.38 12.67 1.68
CA SER A 442 -26.38 14.11 1.91
C SER A 442 -26.52 14.86 0.58
N THR A 443 -26.74 16.17 0.61
CA THR A 443 -26.84 17.00 -0.62
C THR A 443 -25.56 16.96 -1.46
N GLU A 444 -24.40 16.81 -0.80
CA GLU A 444 -23.09 16.67 -1.44
C GLU A 444 -22.95 15.29 -2.09
N THR A 445 -23.22 14.25 -1.30
CA THR A 445 -23.25 12.84 -1.74
C THR A 445 -24.14 12.63 -2.96
N LEU A 446 -25.31 13.25 -3.01
CA LEU A 446 -26.23 13.15 -4.15
C LEU A 446 -25.71 13.83 -5.43
N GLU A 447 -24.92 14.90 -5.31
CA GLU A 447 -24.29 15.55 -6.46
C GLU A 447 -23.08 14.74 -6.95
N GLU A 448 -22.31 14.15 -6.03
CA GLU A 448 -21.21 13.22 -6.35
C GLU A 448 -21.75 11.95 -7.04
N ASP A 449 -22.82 11.36 -6.52
CA ASP A 449 -23.57 10.25 -7.13
C ASP A 449 -24.06 10.59 -8.55
N ARG A 450 -24.68 11.78 -8.72
CA ARG A 450 -25.16 12.28 -10.01
C ARG A 450 -24.02 12.42 -11.03
N LEU A 451 -22.89 12.97 -10.58
CA LEU A 451 -21.67 13.12 -11.39
C LEU A 451 -21.04 11.75 -11.72
N ALA A 452 -21.12 10.78 -10.80
CA ALA A 452 -20.66 9.41 -11.03
C ALA A 452 -21.47 8.71 -12.12
N ILE A 453 -22.82 8.74 -12.04
CA ILE A 453 -23.73 8.20 -13.08
C ILE A 453 -23.48 8.90 -14.43
N LYS A 454 -23.36 10.23 -14.44
CA LYS A 454 -23.03 11.01 -15.64
C LYS A 454 -21.68 10.64 -16.25
N SER A 455 -20.71 10.23 -15.43
CA SER A 455 -19.41 9.72 -15.86
C SER A 455 -19.51 8.29 -16.43
N VAL A 456 -20.33 7.42 -15.84
CA VAL A 456 -20.62 6.07 -16.38
C VAL A 456 -21.12 6.14 -17.81
N LEU A 457 -22.17 6.93 -18.03
CA LEU A 457 -22.78 7.12 -19.35
C LEU A 457 -21.74 7.61 -20.38
N ARG A 458 -20.88 8.56 -20.00
CA ARG A 458 -19.76 9.04 -20.85
C ARG A 458 -18.74 7.97 -21.21
N GLU A 459 -18.46 6.99 -20.34
CA GLU A 459 -17.55 5.89 -20.66
C GLU A 459 -18.23 4.69 -21.35
N LEU A 460 -19.58 4.65 -21.33
CA LEU A 460 -20.39 3.76 -22.17
C LEU A 460 -20.55 4.27 -23.61
N GLY A 461 -20.37 5.58 -23.86
CA GLY A 461 -20.47 6.21 -25.19
C GLY A 461 -21.38 7.43 -25.24
N TYR A 462 -22.18 7.66 -24.20
CA TYR A 462 -23.22 8.69 -24.13
C TYR A 462 -22.60 10.02 -23.70
N ARG A 463 -21.92 10.67 -24.64
CA ARG A 463 -21.08 11.86 -24.40
C ARG A 463 -21.87 13.07 -23.90
N ARG A 464 -23.05 13.29 -24.50
CA ARG A 464 -23.96 14.42 -24.29
C ARG A 464 -25.06 14.17 -23.23
N ASN A 465 -24.98 13.08 -22.47
CA ASN A 465 -25.98 12.74 -21.45
C ASN A 465 -26.17 13.83 -20.38
N GLU A 466 -27.36 13.87 -19.80
CA GLU A 466 -27.68 14.61 -18.58
C GLU A 466 -28.28 13.72 -17.50
N VAL A 467 -28.05 14.09 -16.24
CA VAL A 467 -28.57 13.35 -15.08
C VAL A 467 -29.04 14.38 -14.04
N THR A 468 -30.25 14.20 -13.54
CA THR A 468 -30.85 15.04 -12.49
C THR A 468 -31.26 14.19 -11.28
N VAL A 469 -31.35 14.80 -10.10
CA VAL A 469 -31.74 14.10 -8.86
C VAL A 469 -33.06 14.69 -8.35
N GLN A 470 -34.03 13.82 -8.07
CA GLN A 470 -35.28 14.17 -7.42
C GLN A 470 -35.33 13.53 -6.03
N GLN A 471 -35.75 14.30 -5.03
CA GLN A 471 -35.89 13.84 -3.64
C GLN A 471 -37.38 13.77 -3.29
N GLY A 472 -37.89 12.57 -3.08
CA GLY A 472 -39.30 12.32 -2.74
C GLY A 472 -39.45 11.85 -1.31
N VAL A 473 -40.39 12.44 -0.56
CA VAL A 473 -40.84 11.87 0.72
C VAL A 473 -42.08 11.00 0.44
N ALA A 474 -42.08 9.76 0.93
CA ALA A 474 -43.19 8.84 0.75
C ALA A 474 -44.46 9.31 1.50
N LEU A 475 -45.62 8.78 1.12
CA LEU A 475 -46.92 9.15 1.68
C LEU A 475 -47.07 8.89 3.19
N ASN A 476 -46.19 8.07 3.80
CA ASN A 476 -46.14 7.87 5.24
C ASN A 476 -45.44 9.02 6.00
N GLY A 477 -44.72 9.91 5.31
CA GLY A 477 -43.97 11.02 5.90
C GLY A 477 -42.67 10.62 6.62
N GLU A 478 -42.32 9.33 6.64
CA GLU A 478 -41.16 8.76 7.36
C GLU A 478 -40.04 8.27 6.42
N ASP A 479 -40.37 7.88 5.18
CA ASP A 479 -39.40 7.36 4.23
C ASP A 479 -38.99 8.40 3.17
N LEU A 480 -37.70 8.40 2.83
CA LEU A 480 -37.09 9.12 1.71
C LEU A 480 -36.85 8.16 0.55
N ILE A 481 -37.19 8.61 -0.66
CA ILE A 481 -36.89 7.97 -1.94
C ILE A 481 -36.04 8.95 -2.75
N ILE A 482 -34.94 8.48 -3.32
CA ILE A 482 -34.10 9.25 -4.25
C ILE A 482 -34.32 8.70 -5.65
N THR A 483 -34.62 9.55 -6.62
CA THR A 483 -34.72 9.16 -8.04
C THR A 483 -33.69 9.92 -8.86
N PHE A 484 -32.76 9.18 -9.48
CA PHE A 484 -31.88 9.69 -10.52
C PHE A 484 -32.59 9.58 -11.87
N VAL A 485 -32.91 10.72 -12.49
CA VAL A 485 -33.54 10.76 -13.82
C VAL A 485 -32.47 11.09 -14.86
N VAL A 486 -32.30 10.17 -15.80
CA VAL A 486 -31.27 10.17 -16.85
C VAL A 486 -31.88 10.54 -18.20
N ASP A 487 -31.20 11.41 -18.94
CA ASP A 487 -31.28 11.50 -20.39
C ASP A 487 -29.95 11.00 -20.97
N GLU A 488 -29.98 9.89 -21.70
CA GLU A 488 -28.78 9.31 -22.30
C GLU A 488 -28.20 10.19 -23.42
N GLY A 489 -29.05 10.89 -24.17
CA GLY A 489 -28.71 11.41 -25.49
C GLY A 489 -28.27 10.31 -26.49
N ILE A 490 -27.79 10.72 -27.67
CA ILE A 490 -27.30 9.78 -28.69
C ILE A 490 -25.90 9.24 -28.36
N PRO A 491 -25.60 7.97 -28.71
CA PRO A 491 -24.28 7.36 -28.49
C PRO A 491 -23.23 7.92 -29.46
N THR A 492 -22.00 8.11 -28.98
CA THR A 492 -20.83 8.41 -29.80
C THR A 492 -20.03 7.14 -30.10
N THR A 493 -19.68 6.88 -31.36
CA THR A 493 -18.87 5.73 -31.81
C THR A 493 -17.57 6.15 -32.52
N ILE A 494 -16.54 5.29 -32.45
CA ILE A 494 -15.23 5.52 -33.07
C ILE A 494 -15.26 4.95 -34.50
N ALA A 495 -15.22 5.83 -35.51
CA ALA A 495 -15.24 5.42 -36.91
C ALA A 495 -13.87 4.93 -37.40
N ASP A 496 -12.80 5.62 -37.02
CA ASP A 496 -11.43 5.38 -37.49
C ASP A 496 -10.40 5.78 -36.42
N VAL A 497 -9.19 5.22 -36.52
CA VAL A 497 -8.07 5.47 -35.60
C VAL A 497 -6.79 5.79 -36.38
N GLU A 498 -6.28 6.99 -36.20
CA GLU A 498 -5.04 7.47 -36.84
C GLU A 498 -3.94 7.72 -35.80
N ILE A 499 -2.68 7.63 -36.22
CA ILE A 499 -1.50 7.96 -35.43
C ILE A 499 -0.68 8.98 -36.23
N THR A 500 -0.20 10.04 -35.58
CA THR A 500 0.57 11.11 -36.23
C THR A 500 1.83 11.44 -35.43
N GLY A 501 2.87 11.95 -36.10
CA GLY A 501 4.11 12.41 -35.46
C GLY A 501 5.19 11.33 -35.21
N ASN A 502 4.91 10.07 -35.54
CA ASN A 502 5.87 8.97 -35.45
C ASN A 502 6.91 9.00 -36.58
N THR A 503 8.17 8.71 -36.25
CA THR A 503 9.29 8.62 -37.22
C THR A 503 10.17 7.40 -36.96
N SER A 504 10.32 6.97 -35.71
CA SER A 504 11.12 5.80 -35.30
C SER A 504 10.42 4.47 -35.56
N PHE A 505 9.09 4.46 -35.71
CA PHE A 505 8.27 3.27 -35.95
C PHE A 505 7.15 3.56 -36.97
N PRO A 506 6.82 2.61 -37.87
CA PRO A 506 5.73 2.77 -38.83
C PRO A 506 4.37 2.54 -38.18
N ASP A 507 3.34 3.22 -38.70
CA ASP A 507 1.98 3.27 -38.16
C ASP A 507 1.41 1.87 -37.91
N ALA A 508 1.58 0.96 -38.86
CA ALA A 508 1.11 -0.43 -38.76
C ALA A 508 1.70 -1.20 -37.56
N ALA A 509 2.93 -0.88 -37.13
CA ALA A 509 3.55 -1.48 -35.95
C ALA A 509 3.01 -0.90 -34.64
N LEU A 510 2.55 0.37 -34.66
CA LEU A 510 1.96 1.08 -33.53
C LEU A 510 0.46 0.76 -33.36
N LEU A 511 -0.30 0.76 -34.45
CA LEU A 511 -1.68 0.29 -34.51
C LEU A 511 -1.81 -1.14 -33.99
N ALA A 512 -0.84 -2.02 -34.29
CA ALA A 512 -0.77 -3.39 -33.76
C ALA A 512 -0.46 -3.49 -32.24
N LYS A 513 -0.26 -2.37 -31.53
CA LYS A 513 -0.19 -2.30 -30.05
C LYS A 513 -1.48 -1.79 -29.42
N LEU A 514 -2.33 -1.10 -30.19
CA LEU A 514 -3.59 -0.58 -29.70
C LEU A 514 -4.63 -1.71 -29.51
N PRO A 515 -5.60 -1.54 -28.59
CA PRO A 515 -6.77 -2.40 -28.56
C PRO A 515 -7.66 -2.19 -29.80
N ASP A 516 -8.58 -3.13 -30.04
CA ASP A 516 -9.63 -3.02 -31.06
C ASP A 516 -10.61 -1.88 -30.69
N LEU A 517 -10.45 -0.73 -31.38
CA LEU A 517 -11.14 0.53 -31.07
C LEU A 517 -12.16 0.95 -32.13
N ALA A 518 -11.96 0.61 -33.40
CA ALA A 518 -12.89 0.98 -34.47
C ALA A 518 -14.21 0.22 -34.35
N GLY A 519 -15.32 0.89 -34.70
CA GLY A 519 -16.68 0.36 -34.54
C GLY A 519 -17.07 0.09 -33.09
N LYS A 520 -16.38 0.69 -32.11
CA LYS A 520 -16.74 0.66 -30.68
C LYS A 520 -17.25 2.03 -30.27
N ASN A 521 -18.09 2.06 -29.23
CA ASN A 521 -18.47 3.31 -28.58
C ASN A 521 -17.21 4.09 -28.15
N PHE A 522 -17.23 5.42 -28.23
CA PHE A 522 -16.17 6.26 -27.71
C PHE A 522 -16.13 6.15 -26.17
N SER A 523 -14.93 6.21 -25.59
CA SER A 523 -14.78 6.49 -24.16
C SER A 523 -13.39 7.08 -23.89
N ARG A 524 -13.32 8.01 -22.94
CA ARG A 524 -12.05 8.68 -22.56
C ARG A 524 -11.07 7.66 -21.99
N ALA A 525 -11.57 6.61 -21.37
CA ALA A 525 -10.80 5.49 -20.85
C ALA A 525 -10.25 4.56 -21.94
N ARG A 526 -11.02 4.24 -23.00
CA ARG A 526 -10.50 3.52 -24.19
C ARG A 526 -9.36 4.32 -24.84
N ALA A 527 -9.58 5.62 -25.08
CA ALA A 527 -8.56 6.51 -25.65
C ALA A 527 -7.30 6.61 -24.77
N ARG A 528 -7.44 6.85 -23.46
CA ARG A 528 -6.32 6.89 -22.51
C ARG A 528 -5.55 5.56 -22.42
N ASN A 529 -6.22 4.41 -22.58
CA ASN A 529 -5.52 3.13 -22.59
C ASN A 529 -4.74 2.90 -23.90
N GLY A 530 -5.19 3.45 -25.03
CA GLY A 530 -4.39 3.50 -26.26
C GLY A 530 -3.13 4.36 -26.10
N VAL A 531 -3.26 5.57 -25.56
CA VAL A 531 -2.11 6.43 -25.18
C VAL A 531 -1.12 5.66 -24.32
N LYS A 532 -1.62 4.98 -23.27
CA LYS A 532 -0.81 4.23 -22.31
C LYS A 532 -0.02 3.08 -22.96
N GLU A 533 -0.65 2.28 -23.82
CA GLU A 533 0.06 1.16 -24.47
C GLU A 533 1.06 1.65 -25.53
N LEU A 534 0.80 2.77 -26.22
CA LEU A 534 1.78 3.42 -27.09
C LEU A 534 2.98 3.97 -26.30
N SER A 535 2.75 4.79 -25.26
CA SER A 535 3.84 5.31 -24.40
C SER A 535 4.64 4.19 -23.73
N LYS A 536 3.98 3.10 -23.33
CA LYS A 536 4.64 1.90 -22.80
C LYS A 536 5.51 1.22 -23.86
N PHE A 537 5.03 1.03 -25.08
CA PHE A 537 5.82 0.44 -26.17
C PHE A 537 7.07 1.27 -26.48
N TYR A 538 6.92 2.58 -26.67
CA TYR A 538 8.05 3.50 -26.87
C TYR A 538 9.06 3.41 -25.70
N SER A 539 8.56 3.41 -24.45
CA SER A 539 9.41 3.30 -23.26
C SER A 539 10.11 1.93 -23.12
N GLU A 540 9.49 0.82 -23.52
CA GLU A 540 10.11 -0.51 -23.55
C GLU A 540 11.27 -0.58 -24.57
N GLU A 541 11.16 0.13 -25.69
CA GLU A 541 12.22 0.30 -26.70
C GLU A 541 13.29 1.36 -26.32
N GLY A 542 13.10 2.06 -25.20
CA GLY A 542 14.03 3.02 -24.58
C GLY A 542 13.72 4.49 -24.82
N TYR A 543 12.65 4.81 -25.56
CA TYR A 543 12.17 6.17 -25.79
C TYR A 543 11.33 6.65 -24.61
N TYR A 544 11.99 6.88 -23.46
CA TYR A 544 11.30 7.26 -22.23
C TYR A 544 10.61 8.63 -22.30
N ASP A 545 11.20 9.57 -23.04
CA ASP A 545 10.69 10.95 -23.17
C ASP A 545 9.51 11.09 -24.17
N ALA A 546 9.00 9.96 -24.70
CA ALA A 546 7.98 9.93 -25.73
C ALA A 546 6.60 10.43 -25.22
N LYS A 547 6.11 11.52 -25.83
CA LYS A 547 4.83 12.16 -25.45
C LYS A 547 3.73 11.80 -26.43
N VAL A 548 2.83 10.92 -26.00
CA VAL A 548 1.60 10.58 -26.72
C VAL A 548 0.43 11.31 -26.08
N SER A 549 -0.34 12.04 -26.89
CA SER A 549 -1.66 12.57 -26.52
C SER A 549 -2.73 12.03 -27.48
N TYR A 550 -3.99 12.40 -27.28
CA TYR A 550 -5.05 12.09 -28.23
C TYR A 550 -5.98 13.28 -28.44
N SER A 551 -6.49 13.41 -29.66
CA SER A 551 -7.57 14.31 -30.04
C SER A 551 -8.72 13.52 -30.66
N ILE A 552 -9.90 14.14 -30.71
CA ILE A 552 -11.04 13.63 -31.46
C ILE A 552 -11.42 14.64 -32.53
N VAL A 553 -11.82 14.14 -33.69
CA VAL A 553 -12.47 14.92 -34.75
C VAL A 553 -13.89 14.41 -34.87
N GLU A 554 -14.87 15.26 -34.61
CA GLU A 554 -16.28 14.95 -34.86
C GLU A 554 -16.50 14.89 -36.38
N LEU A 555 -17.13 13.81 -36.85
CA LEU A 555 -17.52 13.68 -38.25
C LEU A 555 -18.88 14.36 -38.46
N ASN A 556 -19.05 15.01 -39.62
CA ASN A 556 -20.30 15.69 -39.96
C ASN A 556 -21.40 14.67 -40.31
N GLU A 557 -22.10 14.20 -39.29
CA GLU A 557 -23.33 13.42 -39.44
C GLU A 557 -24.55 14.33 -39.68
N PRO A 558 -25.60 13.85 -40.37
CA PRO A 558 -26.84 14.61 -40.53
C PRO A 558 -27.61 14.74 -39.20
N GLU A 559 -28.51 15.73 -39.15
CA GLU A 559 -29.21 16.15 -37.91
C GLU A 559 -30.21 15.10 -37.37
N ASP A 560 -30.51 14.06 -38.15
CA ASP A 560 -31.34 12.89 -37.82
C ASP A 560 -30.55 11.62 -37.47
N ALA A 561 -29.21 11.69 -37.39
CA ALA A 561 -28.35 10.55 -37.12
C ALA A 561 -28.57 9.93 -35.73
N GLN A 562 -28.68 8.60 -35.67
CA GLN A 562 -28.87 7.84 -34.43
C GLN A 562 -27.56 7.52 -33.69
N GLU A 563 -26.40 7.89 -34.24
CA GLU A 563 -25.09 7.87 -33.58
C GLU A 563 -24.26 9.10 -33.98
N GLU A 564 -23.48 9.65 -33.06
CA GLU A 564 -22.39 10.56 -33.41
C GLU A 564 -21.16 9.73 -33.78
N ARG A 565 -20.44 10.06 -34.85
CA ARG A 565 -19.17 9.39 -35.16
C ARG A 565 -17.98 10.31 -34.94
N VAL A 566 -16.94 9.77 -34.31
CA VAL A 566 -15.66 10.47 -34.11
C VAL A 566 -14.51 9.69 -34.73
N LYS A 567 -13.55 10.40 -35.31
CA LYS A 567 -12.22 9.88 -35.60
C LYS A 567 -11.31 10.15 -34.41
N LEU A 568 -10.59 9.13 -33.95
CA LEU A 568 -9.67 9.21 -32.81
C LEU A 568 -8.23 9.30 -33.35
N ILE A 569 -7.53 10.39 -33.03
CA ILE A 569 -6.16 10.63 -33.50
C ILE A 569 -5.21 10.60 -32.31
N TYR A 570 -4.23 9.71 -32.35
CA TYR A 570 -3.12 9.68 -31.39
C TYR A 570 -1.97 10.53 -31.91
N ASN A 571 -1.68 11.64 -31.22
CA ASN A 571 -0.65 12.59 -31.63
C ASN A 571 0.61 12.32 -30.82
N LEU A 572 1.72 12.09 -31.49
CA LEU A 572 3.03 11.91 -30.88
C LEU A 572 3.79 13.25 -30.94
N GLU A 573 3.70 14.02 -29.86
CA GLU A 573 4.26 15.37 -29.76
C GLU A 573 5.80 15.38 -29.75
N ASN A 574 6.42 14.28 -29.33
CA ASN A 574 7.86 14.06 -29.31
C ASN A 574 8.15 12.56 -29.17
N GLU A 575 9.12 12.02 -29.93
CA GLU A 575 9.67 10.66 -29.70
C GLU A 575 10.82 10.65 -28.68
N GLY A 576 11.62 11.72 -28.63
CA GLY A 576 12.84 11.79 -27.82
C GLY A 576 14.00 10.92 -28.35
N LYS A 577 15.13 10.98 -27.65
CA LYS A 577 16.27 10.05 -27.84
C LYS A 577 16.09 8.82 -26.94
N LYS A 578 16.83 7.73 -27.21
CA LYS A 578 16.90 6.60 -26.27
C LYS A 578 17.57 7.02 -24.97
N VAL A 579 16.94 6.72 -23.83
CA VAL A 579 17.38 7.19 -22.52
C VAL A 579 18.12 6.08 -21.76
N PHE A 580 19.27 6.41 -21.19
CA PHE A 580 20.13 5.51 -20.41
C PHE A 580 20.32 6.02 -18.99
N ILE A 581 20.44 5.10 -18.03
CA ILE A 581 20.62 5.40 -16.61
C ILE A 581 22.10 5.68 -16.33
N ASN A 582 22.44 6.92 -15.94
CA ASN A 582 23.79 7.30 -15.53
C ASN A 582 24.07 6.78 -14.11
N ARG A 583 23.40 7.33 -13.10
CA ARG A 583 23.52 6.94 -11.68
C ARG A 583 22.17 7.03 -10.97
N ILE A 584 22.08 6.35 -9.82
CA ILE A 584 20.86 6.32 -8.99
C ILE A 584 21.15 7.03 -7.66
N LEU A 585 20.44 8.12 -7.39
CA LEU A 585 20.46 8.90 -6.16
C LEU A 585 19.24 8.51 -5.32
N ILE A 586 19.40 8.38 -4.00
CA ILE A 586 18.33 7.97 -3.09
C ILE A 586 18.26 9.00 -1.95
N ASN A 587 17.04 9.32 -1.52
CA ASN A 587 16.71 10.40 -0.58
C ASN A 587 15.68 9.93 0.46
N GLY A 588 15.75 10.45 1.69
CA GLY A 588 14.82 10.15 2.79
C GLY A 588 15.00 8.78 3.47
N ASN A 589 16.05 8.03 3.10
CA ASN A 589 16.35 6.71 3.67
C ASN A 589 17.14 6.79 5.00
N GLU A 590 16.52 7.31 6.06
CA GLU A 590 17.21 7.54 7.35
C GLU A 590 17.65 6.27 8.06
N MET A 591 16.76 5.28 8.19
CA MET A 591 17.05 4.00 8.85
C MET A 591 17.43 2.91 7.85
N THR A 592 16.98 3.01 6.59
CA THR A 592 17.30 2.04 5.53
C THR A 592 18.62 2.36 4.86
N LYS A 593 19.47 1.35 4.71
CA LYS A 593 20.75 1.46 4.01
C LYS A 593 20.51 1.48 2.51
N ARG A 594 21.15 2.43 1.82
CA ARG A 594 21.16 2.59 0.37
C ARG A 594 21.27 1.26 -0.40
N ASP A 595 22.18 0.37 0.00
CA ASP A 595 22.38 -0.95 -0.64
C ASP A 595 21.16 -1.87 -0.60
N ALA A 596 20.29 -1.74 0.40
CA ALA A 596 19.06 -2.52 0.50
C ALA A 596 17.99 -2.00 -0.47
N ILE A 597 17.87 -0.68 -0.59
CA ILE A 597 17.01 -0.02 -1.57
C ILE A 597 17.49 -0.37 -2.99
N LEU A 598 18.79 -0.23 -3.28
CA LEU A 598 19.39 -0.60 -4.57
C LEU A 598 19.13 -2.08 -4.95
N LYS A 599 19.12 -3.00 -3.97
CA LYS A 599 18.78 -4.42 -4.20
C LYS A 599 17.27 -4.68 -4.38
N ALA A 600 16.42 -3.70 -4.08
CA ALA A 600 14.99 -3.76 -4.36
C ALA A 600 14.63 -3.23 -5.76
N LEU A 601 15.47 -2.38 -6.36
CA LEU A 601 15.24 -1.83 -7.69
C LEU A 601 15.38 -2.88 -8.80
N ASN A 602 14.62 -2.68 -9.86
CA ASN A 602 14.86 -3.27 -11.17
C ASN A 602 15.89 -2.46 -12.00
N LEU A 603 16.07 -1.19 -11.66
CA LEU A 603 16.90 -0.19 -12.34
C LEU A 603 18.40 -0.34 -11.97
N LYS A 604 19.29 -0.08 -12.93
CA LYS A 604 20.76 -0.11 -12.75
C LYS A 604 21.45 0.97 -13.58
N SER A 605 22.61 1.44 -13.11
CA SER A 605 23.53 2.24 -13.93
C SER A 605 23.94 1.47 -15.19
N GLY A 606 23.93 2.14 -16.34
CA GLY A 606 24.21 1.60 -17.67
C GLY A 606 23.00 0.98 -18.41
N ASP A 607 21.92 0.59 -17.71
CA ASP A 607 20.73 0.03 -18.36
C ASP A 607 19.91 1.13 -19.08
N VAL A 608 19.19 0.73 -20.13
CA VAL A 608 18.17 1.57 -20.81
C VAL A 608 17.02 1.87 -19.85
N LEU A 609 16.61 3.14 -19.75
CA LEU A 609 15.52 3.56 -18.88
C LEU A 609 14.16 3.15 -19.47
N ARG A 610 13.38 2.43 -18.66
CA ARG A 610 12.06 1.90 -19.03
C ARG A 610 11.05 2.21 -17.93
N ALA A 611 9.89 2.74 -18.30
CA ALA A 611 8.80 3.03 -17.36
C ALA A 611 8.33 1.75 -16.62
N THR A 612 8.42 0.58 -17.26
CA THR A 612 8.10 -0.72 -16.66
C THR A 612 9.09 -1.12 -15.56
N ASP A 613 10.38 -0.84 -15.70
CA ASP A 613 11.39 -1.09 -14.66
C ASP A 613 11.37 -0.01 -13.56
N ILE A 614 10.93 1.23 -13.85
CA ILE A 614 10.59 2.24 -12.82
C ILE A 614 9.42 1.75 -11.96
N PHE A 615 8.28 1.47 -12.58
CA PHE A 615 7.06 1.06 -11.89
C PHE A 615 7.25 -0.24 -11.08
N ALA A 616 8.00 -1.21 -11.62
CA ALA A 616 8.36 -2.41 -10.89
C ALA A 616 9.31 -2.14 -9.70
N SER A 617 10.19 -1.12 -9.79
CA SER A 617 11.04 -0.70 -8.66
C SER A 617 10.23 -0.04 -7.55
N GLU A 618 9.27 0.83 -7.90
CA GLU A 618 8.29 1.39 -6.95
C GLU A 618 7.50 0.27 -6.26
N GLN A 619 6.91 -0.65 -7.02
CA GLN A 619 6.18 -1.80 -6.45
C GLN A 619 7.07 -2.67 -5.54
N ASN A 620 8.33 -2.93 -5.92
CA ASN A 620 9.29 -3.71 -5.13
C ASN A 620 9.73 -3.01 -3.82
N LEU A 621 9.57 -1.69 -3.72
CA LEU A 621 9.84 -0.89 -2.53
C LEU A 621 8.60 -0.77 -1.65
N TYR A 622 7.42 -0.45 -2.22
CA TYR A 622 6.15 -0.47 -1.48
C TYR A 622 5.89 -1.86 -0.86
N ALA A 623 6.12 -2.95 -1.60
CA ALA A 623 5.99 -4.33 -1.11
C ALA A 623 7.09 -4.77 -0.11
N THR A 624 7.77 -3.82 0.54
CA THR A 624 8.62 -4.08 1.72
C THR A 624 7.96 -3.67 3.04
N ASP A 625 6.84 -2.95 3.00
CA ASP A 625 6.17 -2.38 4.17
C ASP A 625 7.10 -1.46 5.03
N ALA A 626 8.16 -0.93 4.42
CA ALA A 626 9.14 -0.03 5.05
C ALA A 626 8.98 1.45 4.66
N PHE A 627 8.24 1.75 3.59
CA PHE A 627 8.04 3.12 3.08
C PHE A 627 6.54 3.48 3.00
N ASN A 628 6.18 4.70 3.36
CA ASN A 628 4.85 5.30 3.16
C ASN A 628 4.71 5.83 1.73
N LEU A 629 5.74 6.54 1.26
CA LEU A 629 5.84 7.11 -0.08
C LEU A 629 7.12 6.60 -0.74
N VAL A 630 7.02 6.27 -2.03
CA VAL A 630 8.12 5.99 -2.94
C VAL A 630 7.82 6.73 -4.25
N GLU A 631 8.77 7.54 -4.70
CA GLU A 631 8.67 8.32 -5.93
C GLU A 631 10.00 8.24 -6.70
N ILE A 632 9.96 7.74 -7.94
CA ILE A 632 11.15 7.59 -8.79
C ILE A 632 11.08 8.56 -9.97
N LYS A 633 11.94 9.60 -9.96
CA LYS A 633 12.03 10.64 -10.98
C LYS A 633 13.34 10.56 -11.78
N PRO A 634 13.30 10.45 -13.12
CA PRO A 634 14.48 10.63 -13.96
C PRO A 634 14.76 12.13 -14.20
N GLN A 635 16.03 12.52 -14.13
CA GLN A 635 16.52 13.87 -14.33
C GLN A 635 17.65 13.85 -15.38
N PRO A 636 17.59 14.67 -16.45
CA PRO A 636 18.62 14.67 -17.50
C PRO A 636 20.04 14.96 -17.00
N ALA A 637 21.02 14.20 -17.49
CA ALA A 637 22.40 14.21 -17.01
C ALA A 637 23.43 14.14 -18.17
N GLY A 638 23.16 14.86 -19.26
CA GLY A 638 23.99 14.89 -20.47
C GLY A 638 23.49 13.96 -21.59
N GLU A 639 24.33 13.76 -22.60
CA GLU A 639 24.10 12.82 -23.72
C GLU A 639 25.11 11.65 -23.68
N THR A 640 24.87 10.61 -24.48
CA THR A 640 25.85 9.54 -24.66
C THR A 640 27.02 10.01 -25.52
N ALA A 641 28.20 9.39 -25.38
CA ALA A 641 29.43 9.81 -26.08
C ALA A 641 29.39 9.71 -27.62
N ASP A 642 28.35 9.07 -28.17
CA ASP A 642 28.04 8.96 -29.60
C ASP A 642 26.88 9.88 -30.04
N GLY A 643 26.30 10.69 -29.13
CA GLY A 643 25.21 11.63 -29.39
C GLY A 643 23.83 11.01 -29.64
N ASN A 644 23.72 9.69 -29.79
CA ASN A 644 22.47 9.01 -30.18
C ASN A 644 21.50 8.77 -29.01
N GLY A 645 21.96 8.92 -27.77
CA GLY A 645 21.18 8.69 -26.55
C GLY A 645 21.29 9.84 -25.54
N ARG A 646 20.38 9.86 -24.57
CA ARG A 646 20.35 10.83 -23.46
C ARG A 646 20.63 10.13 -22.14
N LEU A 647 21.51 10.70 -21.32
CA LEU A 647 21.76 10.21 -19.96
C LEU A 647 20.73 10.79 -18.98
N SER A 648 20.34 9.99 -17.98
CA SER A 648 19.55 10.44 -16.82
C SER A 648 20.14 9.97 -15.50
N ASP A 649 20.22 10.88 -14.54
CA ASP A 649 20.30 10.52 -13.13
C ASP A 649 18.89 10.13 -12.66
N ILE A 650 18.77 9.05 -11.87
CA ILE A 650 17.48 8.62 -11.30
C ILE A 650 17.46 9.02 -9.83
N ILE A 651 16.55 9.93 -9.47
CA ILE A 651 16.30 10.33 -8.08
C ILE A 651 15.16 9.48 -7.53
N ILE A 652 15.40 8.87 -6.37
CA ILE A 652 14.43 8.04 -5.65
C ILE A 652 14.17 8.70 -4.30
N ASN A 653 13.02 9.36 -4.18
CA ASN A 653 12.54 9.88 -2.91
C ASN A 653 11.76 8.77 -2.20
N VAL A 654 12.12 8.48 -0.95
CA VAL A 654 11.32 7.60 -0.07
C VAL A 654 10.97 8.32 1.23
N GLU A 655 9.80 8.03 1.76
CA GLU A 655 9.39 8.40 3.12
C GLU A 655 9.29 7.12 3.94
N GLU A 656 10.13 6.95 4.97
CA GLU A 656 10.15 5.74 5.79
C GLU A 656 8.95 5.69 6.75
N GLN A 657 8.16 4.61 6.67
CA GLN A 657 7.11 4.36 7.66
C GLN A 657 7.66 3.56 8.85
N LYS A 658 6.93 3.56 9.97
CA LYS A 658 7.27 2.76 11.15
C LYS A 658 7.27 1.27 10.74
N PRO A 659 8.41 0.57 10.69
CA PRO A 659 8.53 -0.70 9.97
C PRO A 659 8.09 -1.88 10.84
N ARG A 660 6.94 -1.75 11.51
CA ARG A 660 6.43 -2.68 12.54
C ARG A 660 4.93 -2.91 12.34
N LEU A 661 4.56 -4.15 12.03
CA LEU A 661 3.18 -4.60 11.99
C LEU A 661 2.89 -5.51 13.19
N ILE A 662 1.71 -5.34 13.78
CA ILE A 662 1.15 -6.25 14.76
C ILE A 662 -0.17 -6.75 14.19
N THR A 663 -0.22 -8.04 13.86
CA THR A 663 -1.45 -8.72 13.42
C THR A 663 -1.93 -9.60 14.56
N TYR A 664 -3.22 -9.57 14.88
CA TYR A 664 -3.80 -10.37 15.95
C TYR A 664 -5.15 -10.96 15.53
N GLY A 665 -5.52 -12.08 16.10
CA GLY A 665 -6.75 -12.76 15.70
C GLY A 665 -7.30 -13.70 16.76
N GLY A 666 -8.56 -14.07 16.56
CA GLY A 666 -9.34 -14.87 17.49
C GLY A 666 -10.39 -15.69 16.75
N GLY A 667 -10.79 -16.80 17.34
CA GLY A 667 -11.77 -17.71 16.75
C GLY A 667 -12.26 -18.77 17.71
N TYR A 668 -13.24 -19.54 17.25
CA TYR A 668 -13.79 -20.69 17.94
C TYR A 668 -14.05 -21.82 16.94
N SER A 669 -13.81 -23.06 17.36
CA SER A 669 -14.21 -24.25 16.60
C SER A 669 -14.58 -25.41 17.53
N THR A 670 -15.40 -26.35 17.06
CA THR A 670 -15.61 -27.65 17.72
C THR A 670 -14.33 -28.49 17.88
N ASP A 671 -13.33 -28.18 17.07
CA ASP A 671 -12.18 -29.03 16.83
C ASP A 671 -11.07 -28.73 17.85
N ILE A 672 -10.69 -27.45 17.99
CA ILE A 672 -9.66 -26.96 18.92
C ILE A 672 -10.16 -25.98 19.98
N GLY A 673 -11.48 -25.73 20.03
CA GLY A 673 -12.11 -24.79 20.94
C GLY A 673 -11.84 -23.32 20.57
N ALA A 674 -11.88 -22.46 21.58
CA ALA A 674 -11.41 -21.07 21.47
C ALA A 674 -9.93 -21.04 21.12
N ASN A 675 -9.55 -20.17 20.19
CA ASN A 675 -8.20 -19.98 19.70
C ASN A 675 -7.92 -18.50 19.40
N GLY A 676 -6.65 -18.15 19.33
CA GLY A 676 -6.19 -16.83 18.91
C GLY A 676 -4.69 -16.78 18.65
N PHE A 677 -4.22 -15.68 18.11
CA PHE A 677 -2.80 -15.45 17.83
C PHE A 677 -2.42 -13.97 17.90
N VAL A 678 -1.12 -13.72 18.06
CA VAL A 678 -0.47 -12.42 17.87
C VAL A 678 0.81 -12.67 17.06
N ASP A 679 1.03 -11.90 16.00
CA ASP A 679 2.23 -11.88 15.17
C ASP A 679 2.79 -10.46 15.16
N ILE A 680 4.04 -10.29 15.62
CA ILE A 680 4.75 -9.01 15.63
C ILE A 680 5.89 -9.12 14.62
N ARG A 681 5.83 -8.30 13.57
CA ARG A 681 6.78 -8.34 12.46
C ARG A 681 7.48 -7.00 12.29
N HIS A 682 8.80 -7.04 12.16
CA HIS A 682 9.64 -5.88 11.87
C HIS A 682 10.23 -6.02 10.46
N PHE A 683 9.89 -5.12 9.55
CA PHE A 683 10.19 -5.27 8.11
C PHE A 683 11.59 -4.80 7.68
N ASN A 684 12.20 -3.90 8.45
CA ASN A 684 13.48 -3.28 8.13
C ASN A 684 14.57 -3.54 9.19
N LEU A 685 14.78 -4.81 9.56
CA LEU A 685 15.85 -5.17 10.50
C LEU A 685 17.21 -4.72 9.97
N PHE A 686 18.02 -4.15 10.88
CA PHE A 686 19.38 -3.66 10.62
C PHE A 686 19.50 -2.62 9.50
N GLY A 687 18.39 -1.99 9.08
CA GLY A 687 18.32 -1.11 7.92
C GLY A 687 18.47 -1.86 6.57
N LYS A 688 18.20 -3.16 6.52
CA LYS A 688 18.50 -4.02 5.35
C LYS A 688 17.28 -4.46 4.53
N LEU A 689 16.07 -3.97 4.83
CA LEU A 689 14.80 -4.49 4.27
C LEU A 689 14.69 -6.02 4.48
N GLN A 690 15.17 -6.47 5.65
CA GLN A 690 15.12 -7.85 6.14
C GLN A 690 14.07 -7.95 7.24
N GLN A 691 13.26 -9.01 7.20
CA GLN A 691 12.15 -9.17 8.13
C GLN A 691 12.56 -10.02 9.34
N GLY A 692 12.01 -9.70 10.51
CA GLY A 692 11.97 -10.61 11.65
C GLY A 692 10.57 -10.66 12.25
N GLY A 693 10.10 -11.84 12.59
CA GLY A 693 8.78 -12.09 13.16
C GLY A 693 8.85 -12.83 14.49
N ALA A 694 7.93 -12.52 15.39
CA ALA A 694 7.61 -13.32 16.56
C ALA A 694 6.10 -13.58 16.59
N ARG A 695 5.71 -14.85 16.47
CA ARG A 695 4.31 -15.29 16.42
C ARG A 695 3.99 -16.20 17.59
N ILE A 696 2.93 -15.87 18.32
CA ILE A 696 2.33 -16.72 19.35
C ILE A 696 0.94 -17.15 18.87
N ARG A 697 0.64 -18.45 18.90
CA ARG A 697 -0.72 -18.98 18.73
C ARG A 697 -1.12 -19.76 19.99
N ALA A 698 -2.30 -19.48 20.52
CA ALA A 698 -2.85 -20.17 21.68
C ALA A 698 -4.26 -20.69 21.40
N SER A 699 -4.54 -21.91 21.85
CA SER A 699 -5.87 -22.49 21.97
C SER A 699 -5.90 -23.41 23.19
N ARG A 700 -7.09 -23.96 23.51
CA ARG A 700 -7.23 -24.94 24.60
C ARG A 700 -6.33 -26.17 24.41
N LEU A 701 -6.07 -26.58 23.16
CA LEU A 701 -5.31 -27.80 22.84
C LEU A 701 -3.84 -27.53 22.45
N GLN A 702 -3.54 -26.36 21.88
CA GLN A 702 -2.24 -26.09 21.27
C GLN A 702 -1.70 -24.73 21.69
N GLN A 703 -0.42 -24.68 22.04
CA GLN A 703 0.34 -23.45 22.23
C GLN A 703 1.59 -23.49 21.33
N LEU A 704 1.79 -22.46 20.53
CA LEU A 704 2.93 -22.31 19.61
C LEU A 704 3.61 -20.97 19.88
N VAL A 705 4.93 -20.98 20.00
CA VAL A 705 5.79 -19.79 19.95
C VAL A 705 6.77 -20.00 18.79
N GLN A 706 6.75 -19.09 17.82
CA GLN A 706 7.60 -19.09 16.64
C GLN A 706 8.40 -17.78 16.61
N ILE A 707 9.68 -17.87 16.28
CA ILE A 707 10.54 -16.76 15.88
C ILE A 707 11.06 -17.06 14.48
N ASP A 708 10.90 -16.12 13.56
CA ASP A 708 11.43 -16.21 12.20
C ASP A 708 12.27 -14.99 11.81
N TYR A 709 13.26 -15.22 10.95
CA TYR A 709 14.03 -14.20 10.26
C TYR A 709 14.02 -14.52 8.77
N LEU A 710 13.64 -13.55 7.96
CA LEU A 710 13.50 -13.67 6.51
C LEU A 710 14.39 -12.61 5.84
N ASN A 711 15.30 -13.07 4.99
CA ASN A 711 15.99 -12.25 4.01
C ASN A 711 15.29 -12.42 2.64
N PRO A 712 14.45 -11.47 2.18
CA PRO A 712 13.69 -11.64 0.93
C PRO A 712 14.57 -11.70 -0.32
N ARG A 713 15.82 -11.19 -0.25
CA ARG A 713 16.72 -11.00 -1.39
C ARG A 713 18.05 -11.73 -1.14
N PHE A 714 17.98 -13.04 -0.89
CA PHE A 714 19.15 -13.86 -0.52
C PHE A 714 19.98 -14.33 -1.72
N LEU A 715 19.35 -14.97 -2.72
CA LEU A 715 20.01 -15.46 -3.94
C LEU A 715 19.25 -14.99 -5.19
N PRO A 716 19.91 -14.63 -6.31
CA PRO A 716 19.21 -14.25 -7.55
C PRO A 716 18.46 -15.43 -8.21
N ASP A 717 17.25 -15.20 -8.73
CA ASP A 717 16.45 -16.16 -9.52
C ASP A 717 16.18 -15.60 -10.94
N GLY A 718 17.24 -15.37 -11.72
CA GLY A 718 17.17 -14.77 -13.05
C GLY A 718 17.15 -13.23 -13.03
N LYS A 719 16.71 -12.59 -14.12
CA LYS A 719 16.66 -11.11 -14.18
C LYS A 719 15.64 -10.58 -13.17
N ASN A 720 16.09 -9.63 -12.33
CA ASN A 720 15.29 -8.81 -11.42
C ASN A 720 14.35 -9.60 -10.49
N ARG A 721 14.79 -10.78 -10.02
CA ARG A 721 14.08 -11.60 -9.02
C ARG A 721 15.07 -12.25 -8.05
N TYR A 722 14.60 -12.59 -6.86
CA TYR A 722 15.38 -13.29 -5.84
C TYR A 722 14.61 -14.46 -5.22
N SER A 723 15.35 -15.50 -4.86
CA SER A 723 14.95 -16.51 -3.88
C SER A 723 15.14 -15.95 -2.46
N PRO A 724 14.11 -15.99 -1.60
CA PRO A 724 14.24 -15.63 -0.19
C PRO A 724 14.99 -16.71 0.60
N LEU A 725 15.44 -16.37 1.81
CA LEU A 725 15.88 -17.34 2.82
C LEU A 725 15.19 -17.01 4.14
N THR A 726 14.45 -17.98 4.68
CA THR A 726 13.80 -17.93 5.98
C THR A 726 14.50 -18.88 6.93
N PHE A 727 14.95 -18.38 8.08
CA PHE A 727 15.29 -19.20 9.24
C PHE A 727 14.14 -19.14 10.24
N THR A 728 13.75 -20.28 10.80
CA THR A 728 12.65 -20.38 11.76
C THR A 728 13.06 -21.25 12.93
N ALA A 729 12.82 -20.76 14.15
CA ALA A 729 12.88 -21.54 15.38
C ALA A 729 11.49 -21.48 16.04
N GLN A 730 10.89 -22.64 16.31
CA GLN A 730 9.56 -22.71 16.92
C GLN A 730 9.46 -23.79 17.98
N TYR A 731 8.66 -23.52 19.01
CA TYR A 731 8.29 -24.46 20.06
C TYR A 731 6.77 -24.60 20.11
N GLN A 732 6.28 -25.82 19.94
CA GLN A 732 4.87 -26.18 20.06
C GLN A 732 4.67 -27.12 21.25
N ARG A 733 3.77 -26.75 22.17
CA ARG A 733 3.17 -27.64 23.18
C ARG A 733 1.79 -28.05 22.67
N ASP A 734 1.52 -29.35 22.65
CA ASP A 734 0.28 -29.90 22.10
C ASP A 734 -0.32 -30.95 23.05
N SER A 735 -1.55 -30.71 23.51
CA SER A 735 -2.29 -31.60 24.40
C SER A 735 -3.35 -32.44 23.67
N THR A 736 -3.42 -32.39 22.33
CA THR A 736 -4.25 -33.31 21.52
C THR A 736 -4.00 -34.78 21.84
N VAL A 737 -2.79 -35.14 22.30
CA VAL A 737 -2.47 -36.49 22.77
C VAL A 737 -3.44 -36.98 23.85
N THR A 738 -4.01 -36.10 24.68
CA THR A 738 -5.06 -36.46 25.65
C THR A 738 -6.41 -36.77 24.99
N ARG A 739 -6.73 -36.16 23.84
CA ARG A 739 -8.04 -36.30 23.17
C ARG A 739 -8.21 -37.67 22.52
N PHE A 740 -7.16 -38.26 21.93
CA PHE A 740 -7.20 -39.63 21.40
C PHE A 740 -7.75 -40.62 22.44
N PHE A 741 -7.46 -40.38 23.73
CA PHE A 741 -7.80 -41.26 24.85
C PHE A 741 -8.99 -40.75 25.69
N ARG A 742 -9.57 -39.58 25.36
CA ARG A 742 -10.87 -39.10 25.85
C ARG A 742 -12.04 -39.61 25.00
N SER A 743 -11.84 -39.74 23.68
CA SER A 743 -12.88 -40.01 22.65
C SER A 743 -13.67 -41.33 22.73
N THR A 744 -13.66 -42.02 23.88
CA THR A 744 -14.37 -43.29 24.09
C THR A 744 -15.29 -43.32 25.33
N PHE A 745 -15.39 -42.21 26.08
CA PHE A 745 -16.08 -42.19 27.37
C PHE A 745 -17.22 -41.16 27.52
N ASP A 746 -17.36 -40.20 26.59
CA ASP A 746 -18.35 -39.10 26.65
C ASP A 746 -19.84 -39.52 26.54
N GLN A 747 -20.18 -40.80 26.73
CA GLN A 747 -21.56 -41.31 26.80
C GLN A 747 -21.77 -42.34 27.93
N GLY A 748 -21.40 -41.99 29.17
CA GLY A 748 -22.00 -42.62 30.36
C GLY A 748 -21.10 -42.84 31.58
N THR A 749 -19.78 -42.69 31.46
CA THR A 749 -18.85 -42.91 32.58
C THR A 749 -17.81 -41.80 32.67
N PHE A 750 -17.57 -41.31 33.89
CA PHE A 750 -16.75 -40.13 34.10
C PHE A 750 -15.28 -40.34 33.73
N GLY A 751 -14.76 -39.48 32.85
CA GLY A 751 -13.36 -39.10 32.83
C GLY A 751 -12.47 -39.72 31.76
N ILE A 752 -11.26 -39.16 31.70
CA ILE A 752 -10.11 -39.71 30.99
C ILE A 752 -9.69 -40.97 31.74
N VAL A 753 -9.26 -42.05 31.07
CA VAL A 753 -8.55 -43.13 31.79
C VAL A 753 -7.08 -42.76 32.01
N GLN A 754 -6.94 -41.74 32.85
CA GLN A 754 -5.75 -41.17 33.41
C GLN A 754 -5.83 -41.40 34.91
N ARG A 755 -4.75 -41.86 35.55
CA ARG A 755 -4.71 -41.93 37.01
C ARG A 755 -4.69 -40.50 37.55
N VAL A 756 -5.50 -40.24 38.58
CA VAL A 756 -5.61 -38.95 39.26
C VAL A 756 -5.66 -39.16 40.78
N ASP A 757 -5.30 -38.13 41.54
CA ASP A 757 -5.50 -38.04 43.00
C ASP A 757 -6.95 -37.70 43.37
N GLU A 758 -7.23 -37.50 44.66
CA GLU A 758 -8.57 -37.21 45.18
C GLU A 758 -9.06 -35.81 44.78
N GLU A 759 -8.13 -34.87 44.57
CA GLU A 759 -8.36 -33.53 44.04
C GLU A 759 -8.52 -33.48 42.51
N GLY A 760 -8.19 -34.57 41.80
CA GLY A 760 -8.32 -34.71 40.35
C GLY A 760 -7.09 -34.28 39.52
N ASN A 761 -5.94 -34.01 40.16
CA ASN A 761 -4.67 -33.81 39.46
C ASN A 761 -4.13 -35.16 38.96
N PRO A 762 -3.43 -35.24 37.82
CA PRO A 762 -2.89 -36.51 37.36
C PRO A 762 -1.79 -37.07 38.28
N ILE A 763 -1.77 -38.40 38.43
CA ILE A 763 -0.72 -39.14 39.13
C ILE A 763 -0.19 -40.26 38.25
N ASP A 764 1.00 -40.78 38.55
CA ASP A 764 1.61 -41.88 37.83
C ASP A 764 1.07 -43.27 38.29
N GLN A 765 1.82 -44.36 38.10
CA GLN A 765 1.43 -45.69 38.58
C GLN A 765 1.79 -45.98 40.06
N PHE A 766 2.64 -45.16 40.67
CA PHE A 766 3.07 -45.27 42.07
C PHE A 766 2.31 -44.31 42.99
N GLY A 767 1.74 -43.24 42.42
CA GLY A 767 0.98 -42.20 43.13
C GLY A 767 1.63 -40.82 43.09
N ASP A 768 2.77 -40.68 42.41
CA ASP A 768 3.48 -39.41 42.29
C ASP A 768 2.75 -38.46 41.33
N SER A 769 2.65 -37.18 41.69
CA SER A 769 1.95 -36.18 40.88
C SER A 769 2.63 -35.97 39.52
N THR A 770 1.81 -35.91 38.46
CA THR A 770 2.22 -35.68 37.08
C THR A 770 1.38 -34.57 36.44
N GLY A 771 1.96 -33.81 35.52
CA GLY A 771 1.21 -32.76 34.81
C GLY A 771 0.29 -33.30 33.70
N ASP A 772 -0.34 -32.39 32.96
CA ASP A 772 -1.03 -32.73 31.71
C ASP A 772 -0.08 -33.43 30.71
N PRO A 773 -0.49 -34.54 30.08
CA PRO A 773 0.27 -35.18 29.00
C PRO A 773 0.34 -34.30 27.75
N THR A 774 1.55 -34.02 27.25
CA THR A 774 1.74 -33.24 26.02
C THR A 774 2.84 -33.76 25.09
N ILE A 775 2.63 -33.55 23.79
CA ILE A 775 3.67 -33.61 22.76
C ILE A 775 4.31 -32.22 22.71
N ASN A 776 5.60 -32.13 23.03
CA ASN A 776 6.37 -30.89 22.90
C ASN A 776 7.35 -31.04 21.73
N ARG A 777 7.24 -30.17 20.72
CA ARG A 777 8.04 -30.14 19.49
C ARG A 777 8.88 -28.86 19.44
N LEU A 778 10.20 -29.01 19.46
CA LEU A 778 11.13 -27.94 19.10
C LEU A 778 11.57 -28.17 17.64
N THR A 779 11.25 -27.25 16.74
CA THR A 779 11.64 -27.29 15.31
C THR A 779 12.61 -26.16 15.01
N ILE A 780 13.70 -26.46 14.32
CA ILE A 780 14.61 -25.49 13.70
C ILE A 780 14.62 -25.77 12.19
N ALA A 781 14.38 -24.75 11.37
CA ALA A 781 14.28 -24.88 9.93
C ALA A 781 15.02 -23.75 9.18
N ALA A 782 15.49 -24.09 7.98
CA ALA A 782 15.98 -23.15 6.98
C ALA A 782 15.26 -23.45 5.65
N GLU A 783 14.53 -22.47 5.11
CA GLU A 783 13.73 -22.62 3.88
C GLU A 783 14.09 -21.56 2.84
N THR A 784 14.15 -21.96 1.58
CA THR A 784 14.25 -21.07 0.42
C THR A 784 13.19 -21.44 -0.62
N SER A 785 12.85 -20.52 -1.52
CA SER A 785 11.84 -20.77 -2.55
C SER A 785 12.25 -20.23 -3.92
N ARG A 786 11.69 -20.82 -4.97
CA ARG A 786 11.94 -20.46 -6.37
C ARG A 786 10.63 -20.25 -7.13
N THR A 787 10.56 -19.22 -7.97
CA THR A 787 9.34 -18.93 -8.75
C THR A 787 9.41 -19.59 -10.13
N ILE A 788 8.76 -20.75 -10.24
CA ILE A 788 8.70 -21.59 -11.44
C ILE A 788 7.89 -20.92 -12.56
N SER A 789 6.77 -20.25 -12.22
CA SER A 789 6.02 -19.44 -13.19
C SER A 789 5.20 -18.36 -12.52
N VAL A 790 5.39 -17.10 -12.92
CA VAL A 790 4.57 -15.97 -12.45
C VAL A 790 3.13 -16.08 -12.99
N LYS A 791 2.96 -16.34 -14.30
CA LYS A 791 1.64 -16.44 -14.96
C LYS A 791 0.76 -17.56 -14.38
N LYS A 792 1.36 -18.66 -13.93
CA LYS A 792 0.66 -19.80 -13.28
C LYS A 792 0.77 -19.80 -11.75
N ARG A 793 1.35 -18.74 -11.16
CA ARG A 793 1.69 -18.59 -9.72
C ARG A 793 2.20 -19.90 -9.10
N SER A 794 3.21 -20.50 -9.74
CA SER A 794 3.79 -21.76 -9.31
C SER A 794 5.17 -21.58 -8.69
N PHE A 795 5.35 -22.19 -7.52
CA PHE A 795 6.49 -22.01 -6.63
C PHE A 795 7.02 -23.37 -6.17
N LEU A 796 8.32 -23.47 -5.96
CA LEU A 796 8.97 -24.61 -5.33
C LEU A 796 9.72 -24.13 -4.09
N PHE A 797 9.30 -24.61 -2.92
CA PHE A 797 9.97 -24.39 -1.64
C PHE A 797 10.86 -25.58 -1.34
N VAL A 798 12.06 -25.32 -0.81
CA VAL A 798 13.01 -26.34 -0.34
C VAL A 798 13.43 -25.97 1.07
N ARG A 799 13.21 -26.89 2.01
CA ARG A 799 13.46 -26.74 3.44
C ARG A 799 14.45 -27.79 3.95
N TYR A 800 15.38 -27.39 4.81
CA TYR A 800 16.02 -28.28 5.77
C TYR A 800 15.33 -28.10 7.12
N ARG A 801 15.01 -29.20 7.81
CA ARG A 801 14.27 -29.21 9.08
C ARG A 801 14.91 -30.19 10.06
N TYR A 802 15.20 -29.71 11.26
CA TYR A 802 15.56 -30.51 12.44
C TYR A 802 14.47 -30.36 13.50
N GLU A 803 14.07 -31.46 14.14
CA GLU A 803 13.08 -31.44 15.22
C GLU A 803 13.47 -32.38 16.36
N ASP A 804 13.32 -31.91 17.60
CA ASP A 804 13.34 -32.74 18.80
C ASP A 804 11.92 -32.73 19.38
N VAL A 805 11.25 -33.88 19.29
CA VAL A 805 9.88 -34.11 19.78
C VAL A 805 9.93 -34.99 21.01
N ARG A 806 9.25 -34.60 22.08
CA ARG A 806 9.22 -35.34 23.34
C ARG A 806 7.80 -35.43 23.88
N LEU A 807 7.45 -36.59 24.42
CA LEU A 807 6.23 -36.77 25.21
C LEU A 807 6.53 -36.51 26.68
N PHE A 808 5.70 -35.69 27.32
CA PHE A 808 5.76 -35.40 28.75
C PHE A 808 4.51 -35.95 29.46
N ASN A 809 4.66 -36.32 30.74
CA ASN A 809 3.60 -36.73 31.69
C ASN A 809 2.66 -37.87 31.24
N PHE A 810 2.98 -38.60 30.18
CA PHE A 810 2.14 -39.65 29.61
C PHE A 810 2.04 -40.93 30.47
N GLU A 811 2.85 -41.06 31.53
CA GLU A 811 2.85 -42.23 32.42
C GLU A 811 1.57 -42.39 33.28
N SER A 812 0.77 -41.32 33.39
CA SER A 812 -0.57 -41.32 34.00
C SER A 812 -1.63 -41.98 33.13
N LEU A 813 -1.43 -42.05 31.80
CA LEU A 813 -2.39 -42.61 30.83
C LEU A 813 -2.31 -44.14 30.78
N LEU A 814 -3.46 -44.84 30.65
CA LEU A 814 -3.46 -46.29 30.41
C LEU A 814 -2.77 -46.72 29.11
N VAL A 815 -2.75 -45.86 28.10
CA VAL A 815 -2.18 -46.13 26.77
C VAL A 815 -0.67 -45.93 26.69
N LYS A 816 0.01 -45.72 27.82
CA LYS A 816 1.42 -45.31 27.85
C LYS A 816 2.37 -46.23 27.09
N ASP A 817 2.09 -47.53 27.00
CA ASP A 817 2.90 -48.48 26.23
C ASP A 817 2.79 -48.30 24.70
N LEU A 818 1.71 -47.67 24.20
CA LEU A 818 1.60 -47.22 22.80
C LEU A 818 2.33 -45.90 22.52
N LEU A 819 2.61 -45.13 23.57
CA LEU A 819 3.24 -43.80 23.50
C LEU A 819 4.75 -43.85 23.80
N ARG A 820 5.18 -44.71 24.71
CA ARG A 820 6.58 -44.88 25.13
C ARG A 820 7.57 -45.11 23.96
N PRO A 821 7.23 -45.83 22.88
CA PRO A 821 8.11 -45.96 21.72
C PRO A 821 8.37 -44.63 20.99
N ASP A 822 7.42 -43.70 21.04
CA ASP A 822 7.50 -42.36 20.46
C ASP A 822 7.85 -41.28 21.50
N ALA A 823 8.24 -41.64 22.73
CA ALA A 823 8.48 -40.71 23.83
C ALA A 823 9.59 -39.68 23.56
N LYS A 824 10.54 -40.01 22.66
CA LYS A 824 11.58 -39.11 22.18
C LYS A 824 11.87 -39.39 20.71
N VAL A 825 11.37 -38.54 19.84
CA VAL A 825 11.47 -38.66 18.38
C VAL A 825 12.28 -37.50 17.84
N ARG A 826 13.31 -37.79 17.05
CA ARG A 826 14.15 -36.77 16.43
C ARG A 826 14.10 -36.92 14.92
N ILE A 827 13.67 -35.86 14.25
CA ILE A 827 13.50 -35.77 12.81
C ILE A 827 14.60 -34.86 12.28
N SER A 828 15.23 -35.23 11.16
CA SER A 828 16.27 -34.40 10.54
C SER A 828 16.37 -34.70 9.06
N GLY A 829 16.24 -33.67 8.21
CA GLY A 829 16.44 -33.81 6.78
C GLY A 829 15.74 -32.76 5.93
N PHE A 830 15.44 -33.14 4.70
CA PHE A 830 15.00 -32.22 3.65
C PHE A 830 13.54 -32.41 3.29
N GLY A 831 12.85 -31.30 3.06
CA GLY A 831 11.51 -31.25 2.50
C GLY A 831 11.49 -30.40 1.22
N ALA A 832 10.63 -30.77 0.27
CA ALA A 832 10.29 -29.97 -0.89
C ALA A 832 8.78 -29.82 -0.97
N ASN A 833 8.28 -28.60 -1.17
CA ASN A 833 6.85 -28.30 -1.33
C ASN A 833 6.62 -27.55 -2.64
N PHE A 834 5.89 -28.15 -3.57
CA PHE A 834 5.43 -27.49 -4.79
C PHE A 834 4.04 -26.89 -4.58
N VAL A 835 3.87 -25.63 -4.95
CA VAL A 835 2.59 -24.90 -4.91
C VAL A 835 2.25 -24.40 -6.31
N TYR A 836 0.96 -24.50 -6.68
CA TYR A 836 0.39 -23.93 -7.90
C TYR A 836 -0.95 -23.29 -7.54
N ASP A 837 -1.17 -22.02 -7.89
CA ASP A 837 -2.41 -21.32 -7.55
C ASP A 837 -3.02 -20.51 -8.71
N THR A 838 -4.17 -20.96 -9.18
CA THR A 838 -4.98 -20.31 -10.22
C THR A 838 -6.38 -19.98 -9.71
N ARG A 839 -6.59 -19.94 -8.39
CA ARG A 839 -7.88 -19.58 -7.78
C ARG A 839 -8.29 -18.16 -8.16
N GLN A 840 -9.47 -18.03 -8.74
CA GLN A 840 -10.08 -16.77 -9.12
C GLN A 840 -11.50 -16.69 -8.57
N ASN A 841 -11.95 -15.48 -8.24
CA ASN A 841 -13.37 -15.16 -8.12
C ASN A 841 -13.78 -14.43 -9.40
N CYS A 842 -14.70 -15.03 -10.15
CA CYS A 842 -15.29 -14.51 -11.38
C CYS A 842 -16.72 -13.97 -11.17
N ASN A 843 -17.24 -14.06 -9.94
CA ASN A 843 -18.55 -13.52 -9.55
C ASN A 843 -18.42 -12.07 -9.05
N ILE A 844 -17.23 -11.48 -9.13
CA ILE A 844 -16.99 -10.05 -8.94
C ILE A 844 -17.69 -9.34 -10.10
N LYS A 845 -18.82 -8.66 -9.81
CA LYS A 845 -19.38 -7.66 -10.72
C LYS A 845 -18.30 -6.63 -11.03
N TYR A 846 -18.24 -6.16 -12.26
CA TYR A 846 -17.51 -4.93 -12.57
C TYR A 846 -18.15 -3.78 -11.80
N THR A 847 -17.42 -3.15 -10.87
CA THR A 847 -17.81 -1.83 -10.42
C THR A 847 -17.71 -0.88 -11.59
N PHE A 848 -18.62 0.09 -11.67
CA PHE A 848 -18.50 1.13 -12.69
C PHE A 848 -17.22 1.95 -12.58
N ILE A 849 -16.56 1.98 -11.41
CA ILE A 849 -15.20 2.52 -11.26
C ILE A 849 -14.17 1.72 -12.09
N GLU A 850 -14.17 0.38 -12.04
CA GLU A 850 -13.29 -0.41 -12.93
C GLU A 850 -13.65 -0.18 -14.42
N LEU A 851 -14.94 0.01 -14.75
CA LEU A 851 -15.39 0.31 -16.10
C LEU A 851 -14.91 1.69 -16.58
N ILE A 852 -15.03 2.72 -15.73
CA ILE A 852 -14.57 4.10 -15.98
C ILE A 852 -13.04 4.18 -16.08
N GLN A 853 -12.30 3.31 -15.40
CA GLN A 853 -10.83 3.26 -15.50
C GLN A 853 -10.34 2.52 -16.75
N ARG A 854 -11.04 1.48 -17.20
CA ARG A 854 -10.60 0.59 -18.30
C ARG A 854 -11.25 0.91 -19.64
N GLY A 855 -12.42 1.53 -19.64
CA GLY A 855 -13.25 1.77 -20.81
C GLY A 855 -13.90 0.50 -21.39
N VAL A 856 -13.56 -0.70 -20.90
CA VAL A 856 -14.16 -1.97 -21.30
C VAL A 856 -14.30 -2.89 -20.08
N PRO A 857 -15.38 -3.70 -20.02
CA PRO A 857 -15.42 -4.83 -19.11
C PRO A 857 -14.38 -5.85 -19.59
N GLY A 858 -13.42 -6.18 -18.73
CA GLY A 858 -12.42 -7.21 -19.02
C GLY A 858 -12.87 -8.60 -18.57
N ASP A 859 -11.92 -9.50 -18.35
CA ASP A 859 -12.18 -10.74 -17.61
C ASP A 859 -12.53 -10.42 -16.14
N PRO A 860 -13.74 -10.72 -15.63
CA PRO A 860 -14.11 -10.46 -14.23
C PRO A 860 -13.33 -11.32 -13.22
N CYS A 861 -12.66 -12.39 -13.67
CA CYS A 861 -11.91 -13.29 -12.81
C CYS A 861 -10.65 -12.63 -12.19
N ARG A 862 -10.77 -12.09 -10.96
CA ARG A 862 -9.60 -11.65 -10.14
C ARG A 862 -9.09 -12.82 -9.31
N TYR A 863 -7.79 -12.85 -9.00
CA TYR A 863 -7.23 -13.84 -8.07
C TYR A 863 -7.87 -13.70 -6.69
N SER A 864 -8.39 -14.80 -6.12
CA SER A 864 -9.05 -14.81 -4.82
C SER A 864 -8.79 -16.13 -4.08
N PRO A 865 -7.98 -16.14 -3.01
CA PRO A 865 -7.69 -17.35 -2.25
C PRO A 865 -8.77 -17.65 -1.19
N SER A 866 -9.54 -16.65 -0.76
CA SER A 866 -10.56 -16.73 0.30
C SER A 866 -11.92 -17.15 -0.22
N ASP A 867 -12.37 -16.57 -1.35
CA ASP A 867 -13.68 -16.82 -1.94
C ASP A 867 -13.57 -17.20 -3.44
N PRO A 868 -12.89 -18.31 -3.79
CA PRO A 868 -12.72 -18.75 -5.17
C PRO A 868 -14.01 -19.30 -5.78
N THR A 869 -14.27 -18.92 -7.03
CA THR A 869 -15.42 -19.38 -7.82
C THR A 869 -15.00 -20.09 -9.13
N ARG A 870 -13.72 -19.98 -9.50
CA ARG A 870 -13.07 -20.70 -10.62
C ARG A 870 -11.62 -21.05 -10.30
N GLY A 871 -11.08 -22.07 -10.96
CA GLY A 871 -9.64 -22.35 -11.02
C GLY A 871 -9.17 -23.44 -10.04
N ASN A 872 -7.85 -23.64 -9.95
CA ASN A 872 -7.26 -24.76 -9.21
C ASN A 872 -6.16 -24.30 -8.24
N TYR A 873 -6.05 -24.98 -7.10
CA TYR A 873 -4.95 -24.85 -6.15
C TYR A 873 -4.36 -26.22 -5.85
N ILE A 874 -3.04 -26.36 -5.95
CA ILE A 874 -2.32 -27.61 -5.73
C ILE A 874 -1.19 -27.38 -4.74
N THR A 875 -1.06 -28.28 -3.76
CA THR A 875 0.12 -28.40 -2.91
C THR A 875 0.66 -29.82 -3.00
N ALA A 876 1.97 -29.99 -3.10
CA ALA A 876 2.61 -31.30 -3.07
C ALA A 876 3.89 -31.22 -2.24
N GLU A 877 3.80 -31.66 -0.99
CA GLU A 877 4.92 -31.70 -0.05
C GLU A 877 5.52 -33.11 0.03
N TYR A 878 6.84 -33.22 -0.04
CA TYR A 878 7.61 -34.44 0.18
C TYR A 878 8.68 -34.17 1.23
N ASN A 879 8.64 -34.89 2.35
CA ASN A 879 9.62 -34.81 3.43
C ASN A 879 10.41 -36.12 3.55
N LEU A 880 11.72 -35.99 3.76
CA LEU A 880 12.66 -37.08 4.03
C LEU A 880 13.35 -36.84 5.38
N SER A 881 13.08 -37.73 6.35
CA SER A 881 13.86 -37.84 7.58
C SER A 881 14.98 -38.86 7.38
N ALA A 882 16.23 -38.49 7.65
CA ALA A 882 17.41 -39.27 7.33
C ALA A 882 18.31 -39.49 8.57
N PRO A 883 18.55 -40.74 9.01
CA PRO A 883 19.37 -41.00 10.20
C PRO A 883 20.80 -40.47 10.12
N PHE A 884 21.40 -40.42 8.92
CA PHE A 884 22.73 -39.83 8.72
C PHE A 884 22.78 -38.30 8.90
N LEU A 885 21.64 -37.62 8.94
CA LEU A 885 21.50 -36.21 9.33
C LEU A 885 21.18 -36.06 10.83
N GLY A 886 21.33 -37.13 11.61
CA GLY A 886 21.14 -37.15 13.06
C GLY A 886 19.74 -37.52 13.55
N ALA A 887 18.80 -37.85 12.64
CA ALA A 887 17.46 -38.34 12.99
C ALA A 887 17.50 -39.71 13.69
N ASN A 888 16.52 -40.03 14.54
CA ASN A 888 16.37 -41.39 15.08
C ASN A 888 15.40 -42.26 14.28
N THR A 889 14.45 -41.67 13.56
CA THR A 889 13.53 -42.39 12.67
C THR A 889 13.73 -41.92 11.22
N GLY A 890 14.08 -42.85 10.34
CA GLY A 890 14.24 -42.65 8.91
C GLY A 890 12.95 -43.00 8.16
N PHE A 891 12.32 -42.01 7.53
CA PHE A 891 11.07 -42.16 6.80
C PHE A 891 10.98 -41.19 5.62
N HIS A 892 10.17 -41.55 4.63
CA HIS A 892 9.70 -40.60 3.61
C HIS A 892 8.18 -40.40 3.77
N LYS A 893 7.72 -39.16 3.60
CA LYS A 893 6.31 -38.75 3.77
C LYS A 893 5.93 -37.76 2.68
N PHE A 894 5.05 -38.18 1.78
CA PHE A 894 4.40 -37.35 0.76
C PHE A 894 3.02 -36.91 1.23
N GLN A 895 2.63 -35.68 0.95
CA GLN A 895 1.29 -35.15 1.15
C GLN A 895 0.90 -34.20 0.00
N GLY A 896 -0.02 -34.66 -0.84
CA GLY A 896 -0.64 -33.86 -1.90
C GLY A 896 -2.02 -33.33 -1.49
N SER A 897 -2.36 -32.13 -1.93
CA SER A 897 -3.76 -31.68 -2.01
C SER A 897 -4.05 -31.01 -3.35
N TYR A 898 -5.25 -31.24 -3.87
CA TYR A 898 -5.76 -30.68 -5.13
C TYR A 898 -7.16 -30.12 -4.88
N ASN A 899 -7.29 -28.79 -4.93
CA ASN A 899 -8.58 -28.10 -4.84
C ASN A 899 -8.94 -27.56 -6.23
N THR A 900 -10.21 -27.67 -6.62
CA THR A 900 -10.75 -27.12 -7.86
C THR A 900 -12.09 -26.45 -7.64
N TYR A 901 -12.35 -25.37 -8.38
CA TYR A 901 -13.54 -24.53 -8.25
C TYR A 901 -14.13 -24.26 -9.62
N PHE A 902 -15.45 -24.38 -9.74
CA PHE A 902 -16.19 -24.03 -10.95
C PHE A 902 -17.61 -23.56 -10.62
N THR A 903 -18.10 -22.55 -11.32
CA THR A 903 -19.40 -21.94 -11.04
C THR A 903 -20.37 -22.10 -12.20
N PHE A 904 -21.60 -22.54 -11.91
CA PHE A 904 -22.66 -22.69 -12.90
C PHE A 904 -23.68 -21.57 -12.75
N SER A 905 -23.60 -20.54 -13.61
CA SER A 905 -24.51 -19.39 -13.54
C SER A 905 -25.99 -19.76 -13.68
N LYS A 906 -26.30 -20.78 -14.50
CA LYS A 906 -27.66 -21.35 -14.67
C LYS A 906 -28.25 -21.95 -13.37
N LEU A 907 -27.44 -22.17 -12.34
CA LEU A 907 -27.87 -22.68 -11.03
C LEU A 907 -27.67 -21.60 -9.95
N LYS A 908 -28.24 -20.40 -10.13
CA LYS A 908 -28.10 -19.24 -9.24
C LYS A 908 -26.63 -18.92 -8.87
N ASN A 909 -25.72 -18.98 -9.85
CA ASN A 909 -24.27 -18.81 -9.61
C ASN A 909 -23.68 -19.76 -8.53
N THR A 910 -24.21 -20.98 -8.39
CA THR A 910 -23.68 -21.98 -7.46
C THR A 910 -22.25 -22.38 -7.83
N THR A 911 -21.33 -22.26 -6.87
CA THR A 911 -19.93 -22.69 -7.00
C THR A 911 -19.77 -24.12 -6.49
N PHE A 912 -19.40 -25.04 -7.37
CA PHE A 912 -18.93 -26.37 -6.98
C PHE A 912 -17.46 -26.28 -6.61
N ALA A 913 -17.11 -26.80 -5.43
CA ALA A 913 -15.75 -26.87 -4.92
C ALA A 913 -15.39 -28.34 -4.64
N GLY A 914 -14.39 -28.85 -5.33
CA GLY A 914 -13.81 -30.17 -5.09
C GLY A 914 -12.46 -30.05 -4.39
N ARG A 915 -12.16 -30.95 -3.46
CA ARG A 915 -10.85 -31.07 -2.81
C ARG A 915 -10.49 -32.53 -2.64
N ALA A 916 -9.30 -32.92 -3.11
CA ALA A 916 -8.70 -34.21 -2.83
C ALA A 916 -7.46 -34.04 -1.95
N ILE A 917 -7.21 -34.98 -1.04
CA ILE A 917 -6.01 -35.05 -0.19
C ILE A 917 -5.47 -36.47 -0.27
N LEU A 918 -4.16 -36.60 -0.49
CA LEU A 918 -3.45 -37.89 -0.54
C LEU A 918 -2.18 -37.80 0.30
N GLY A 919 -2.14 -38.54 1.42
CA GLY A 919 -0.96 -38.69 2.27
C GLY A 919 -0.39 -40.10 2.14
N LEU A 920 0.90 -40.24 1.85
CA LEU A 920 1.59 -41.51 1.65
C LEU A 920 2.93 -41.48 2.39
N ALA A 921 3.21 -42.47 3.25
CA ALA A 921 4.48 -42.55 3.95
C ALA A 921 4.96 -43.99 4.17
N SER A 922 6.28 -44.13 4.36
CA SER A 922 6.90 -45.38 4.80
C SER A 922 8.15 -45.10 5.65
N VAL A 923 8.32 -45.91 6.70
CA VAL A 923 9.52 -45.95 7.54
C VAL A 923 10.51 -46.92 6.93
N PHE A 924 11.76 -46.49 6.75
CA PHE A 924 12.85 -47.31 6.18
C PHE A 924 14.00 -47.56 7.16
N SER A 925 14.10 -46.79 8.26
CA SER A 925 14.95 -47.19 9.39
C SER A 925 14.38 -48.42 10.08
N ARG A 926 15.21 -49.43 10.37
CA ARG A 926 14.81 -50.51 11.28
C ARG A 926 14.54 -49.92 12.66
N ASN A 927 13.28 -49.91 13.08
CA ASN A 927 12.85 -49.43 14.38
C ASN A 927 11.86 -50.47 14.93
N GLU A 928 12.36 -51.36 15.80
CA GLU A 928 11.58 -52.42 16.47
C GLU A 928 10.92 -51.83 17.73
N SER A 929 10.28 -50.67 17.57
CA SER A 929 9.77 -49.83 18.66
C SER A 929 8.60 -50.47 19.40
N PHE A 930 7.84 -51.34 18.74
CA PHE A 930 6.71 -52.05 19.32
C PHE A 930 7.08 -53.51 19.56
N ASN A 931 7.03 -53.95 20.82
CA ASN A 931 7.30 -55.33 21.19
C ASN A 931 6.33 -56.28 20.45
N SER A 932 6.89 -57.25 19.73
CA SER A 932 6.15 -58.15 18.84
C SER A 932 5.15 -59.06 19.57
N THR A 933 5.30 -59.25 20.88
CA THR A 933 4.34 -60.01 21.70
C THR A 933 3.09 -59.22 22.09
N GLN A 934 3.17 -57.88 22.14
CA GLN A 934 2.06 -57.02 22.59
C GLN A 934 1.38 -56.31 21.41
N PHE A 935 2.14 -55.83 20.43
CA PHE A 935 1.62 -55.04 19.30
C PHE A 935 2.26 -55.40 17.94
N PRO A 936 2.22 -56.68 17.49
CA PRO A 936 3.00 -57.18 16.35
C PRO A 936 2.83 -56.41 15.04
N ASP A 937 1.61 -55.95 14.75
CA ASP A 937 1.25 -55.34 13.47
C ASP A 937 1.45 -53.80 13.41
N LEU A 938 2.05 -53.19 14.44
CA LEU A 938 2.32 -51.74 14.53
C LEU A 938 3.78 -51.36 14.19
N ASN A 939 4.70 -52.32 14.05
CA ASN A 939 6.08 -52.03 13.65
C ASN A 939 6.13 -51.38 12.24
N SER A 940 7.11 -50.49 12.05
CA SER A 940 7.22 -49.57 10.90
C SER A 940 6.05 -48.58 10.73
N SER A 941 5.25 -48.33 11.76
CA SER A 941 4.41 -47.13 11.84
C SER A 941 5.28 -45.87 11.93
N LEU A 942 4.81 -44.77 11.34
CA LEU A 942 5.37 -43.44 11.63
C LEU A 942 5.29 -43.14 13.13
N PRO A 943 6.16 -42.28 13.67
CA PRO A 943 5.99 -41.75 15.01
C PRO A 943 4.67 -40.97 15.13
N ILE A 944 4.02 -40.99 16.29
CA ILE A 944 2.71 -40.35 16.52
C ILE A 944 2.66 -38.88 16.10
N SER A 945 3.77 -38.14 16.25
CA SER A 945 3.92 -36.74 15.84
C SER A 945 3.93 -36.52 14.32
N GLU A 946 4.05 -37.57 13.51
CA GLU A 946 4.07 -37.48 12.04
C GLU A 946 3.05 -38.39 11.34
N ARG A 947 2.29 -39.23 12.06
CA ARG A 947 1.16 -40.00 11.49
C ARG A 947 0.12 -39.07 10.86
N PHE A 948 -0.62 -39.61 9.89
CA PHE A 948 -1.82 -38.96 9.39
C PHE A 948 -3.00 -39.25 10.33
N PHE A 949 -3.81 -38.22 10.57
CA PHE A 949 -5.10 -38.25 11.28
C PHE A 949 -6.15 -37.48 10.45
N ALA A 950 -7.43 -37.78 10.64
CA ALA A 950 -8.54 -37.09 9.96
C ALA A 950 -9.85 -37.16 10.76
N GLY A 951 -10.83 -36.35 10.36
CA GLY A 951 -12.06 -36.09 11.10
C GLY A 951 -12.13 -34.63 11.57
N GLY A 952 -13.33 -34.16 11.90
CA GLY A 952 -13.58 -32.77 12.26
C GLY A 952 -13.96 -31.87 11.08
N SER A 953 -14.19 -30.60 11.39
CA SER A 953 -14.85 -29.58 10.56
C SER A 953 -14.19 -29.28 9.20
N THR A 954 -12.94 -29.73 8.98
CA THR A 954 -12.12 -29.39 7.81
C THR A 954 -11.62 -30.57 6.99
N THR A 955 -11.96 -31.82 7.36
CA THR A 955 -11.47 -33.02 6.65
C THR A 955 -12.53 -34.08 6.38
N LEU A 956 -13.16 -34.64 7.40
CA LEU A 956 -14.27 -35.61 7.28
C LEU A 956 -15.34 -35.23 8.31
N ARG A 957 -16.35 -34.45 7.90
CA ARG A 957 -17.36 -33.84 8.79
C ARG A 957 -18.40 -34.82 9.37
N GLY A 958 -18.26 -36.12 9.08
CA GLY A 958 -19.01 -37.21 9.72
C GLY A 958 -18.26 -37.84 10.89
N PHE A 959 -17.07 -37.35 11.23
CA PHE A 959 -16.24 -37.83 12.34
C PHE A 959 -15.90 -36.68 13.29
N GLU A 960 -15.72 -37.00 14.56
CA GLU A 960 -15.01 -36.11 15.48
C GLU A 960 -13.60 -35.77 14.99
N TYR A 961 -13.07 -34.64 15.47
CA TYR A 961 -11.71 -34.19 15.18
C TYR A 961 -10.67 -35.28 15.44
N GLU A 962 -9.91 -35.64 14.39
CA GLU A 962 -8.88 -36.70 14.37
C GLU A 962 -9.37 -38.12 14.76
N GLY A 963 -10.70 -38.36 14.76
CA GLY A 963 -11.30 -39.64 15.16
C GLY A 963 -11.34 -40.74 14.07
N ALA A 964 -11.00 -40.43 12.83
CA ALA A 964 -11.04 -41.37 11.70
C ALA A 964 -9.71 -42.15 11.55
N GLY A 965 -9.83 -43.44 11.20
CA GLY A 965 -8.68 -44.32 10.93
C GLY A 965 -8.72 -45.67 11.67
N PRO A 966 -7.60 -46.40 11.69
CA PRO A 966 -7.45 -47.62 12.46
C PRO A 966 -7.47 -47.32 13.96
N ARG A 967 -8.06 -48.24 14.75
CA ARG A 967 -8.12 -48.12 16.21
C ARG A 967 -7.43 -49.30 16.89
N VAL A 968 -6.77 -49.05 18.01
CA VAL A 968 -6.20 -50.08 18.88
C VAL A 968 -7.16 -50.33 20.05
N VAL A 969 -7.33 -51.59 20.47
CA VAL A 969 -8.10 -51.93 21.67
C VAL A 969 -7.22 -51.81 22.91
N ILE A 970 -7.75 -51.14 23.94
CA ILE A 970 -7.19 -51.11 25.29
C ILE A 970 -8.08 -51.97 26.18
N VAL A 971 -7.48 -52.94 26.86
CA VAL A 971 -8.12 -53.75 27.90
C VAL A 971 -7.58 -53.25 29.24
N PRO A 972 -8.38 -52.52 30.05
CA PRO A 972 -7.95 -52.08 31.38
C PRO A 972 -7.56 -53.25 32.27
N GLN A 973 -6.45 -53.10 33.00
CA GLN A 973 -5.99 -54.06 34.00
C GLN A 973 -5.64 -53.32 35.29
N GLY A 974 -5.98 -53.93 36.44
CA GLY A 974 -5.84 -53.34 37.76
C GLY A 974 -7.15 -52.79 38.33
N LEU A 975 -7.05 -52.20 39.52
CA LEU A 975 -8.16 -51.55 40.23
C LEU A 975 -8.25 -50.08 39.80
N PHE A 976 -9.45 -49.61 39.45
CA PHE A 976 -9.74 -48.21 39.19
C PHE A 976 -10.69 -47.67 40.25
N ARG A 977 -10.73 -46.34 40.44
CA ARG A 977 -11.65 -45.66 41.37
C ARG A 977 -12.34 -44.50 40.67
N ASN A 978 -13.54 -44.13 41.12
CA ASN A 978 -14.21 -42.90 40.72
C ASN A 978 -13.72 -41.69 41.56
N SER A 979 -14.23 -40.49 41.26
CA SER A 979 -13.97 -39.25 42.01
C SER A 979 -14.59 -39.20 43.42
N SER A 980 -15.07 -40.33 43.93
CA SER A 980 -15.52 -40.52 45.32
C SER A 980 -14.74 -41.66 46.00
N GLY A 981 -13.64 -42.09 45.39
CA GLY A 981 -12.76 -43.15 45.88
C GLY A 981 -13.32 -44.57 45.74
N GLU A 982 -14.52 -44.76 45.20
CA GLU A 982 -15.16 -46.07 45.10
C GLU A 982 -14.55 -46.90 43.96
N PRO A 983 -14.27 -48.19 44.16
CA PRO A 983 -13.81 -49.08 43.09
C PRO A 983 -14.76 -49.14 41.89
N VAL A 984 -14.22 -48.93 40.69
CA VAL A 984 -14.96 -49.08 39.42
C VAL A 984 -14.28 -50.07 38.48
N PHE A 985 -15.09 -50.79 37.70
CA PHE A 985 -14.61 -51.60 36.59
C PHE A 985 -14.70 -50.79 35.29
N LEU A 986 -13.62 -50.82 34.50
CA LEU A 986 -13.58 -50.15 33.20
C LEU A 986 -13.67 -51.17 32.08
N SER A 987 -14.73 -51.07 31.28
CA SER A 987 -14.89 -51.88 30.06
C SER A 987 -13.74 -51.63 29.08
N PRO A 988 -13.31 -52.65 28.31
CA PRO A 988 -12.35 -52.44 27.23
C PRO A 988 -12.86 -51.44 26.20
N PHE A 989 -11.95 -50.64 25.63
CA PHE A 989 -12.27 -49.50 24.78
C PHE A 989 -11.34 -49.41 23.56
N THR A 990 -11.63 -48.53 22.59
CA THR A 990 -10.82 -48.41 21.36
C THR A 990 -10.34 -46.98 21.13
N VAL A 991 -9.06 -46.82 20.76
CA VAL A 991 -8.40 -45.50 20.63
C VAL A 991 -7.92 -45.26 19.19
N PRO A 992 -8.05 -44.05 18.61
CA PRO A 992 -7.49 -43.75 17.29
C PRO A 992 -5.96 -43.84 17.33
N PHE A 993 -5.36 -44.56 16.38
CA PHE A 993 -3.90 -44.75 16.35
C PHE A 993 -3.19 -43.85 15.32
N GLY A 994 -3.93 -43.35 14.32
CA GLY A 994 -3.38 -42.71 13.12
C GLY A 994 -2.80 -43.74 12.14
N GLY A 995 -2.23 -43.28 11.02
CA GLY A 995 -1.69 -44.19 10.00
C GLY A 995 -0.57 -43.60 9.13
N ASN A 996 0.07 -44.47 8.34
CA ASN A 996 1.09 -44.08 7.35
C ASN A 996 0.48 -43.63 6.02
N ALA A 997 -0.85 -43.66 5.88
CA ALA A 997 -1.56 -43.30 4.66
C ALA A 997 -2.87 -42.55 4.95
N LEU A 998 -3.30 -41.75 3.98
CA LEU A 998 -4.50 -40.91 4.03
C LEU A 998 -5.05 -40.72 2.62
N ALA A 999 -6.36 -40.88 2.44
CA ALA A 999 -7.04 -40.49 1.21
C ALA A 999 -8.40 -39.86 1.54
N ILE A 1000 -8.64 -38.63 1.07
CA ILE A 1000 -9.89 -37.87 1.28
C ILE A 1000 -10.32 -37.21 -0.03
N VAL A 1001 -11.64 -37.16 -0.26
CA VAL A 1001 -12.32 -36.35 -1.27
C VAL A 1001 -13.46 -35.58 -0.60
N ASN A 1002 -13.40 -34.26 -0.60
CA ASN A 1002 -14.50 -33.37 -0.22
C ASN A 1002 -15.13 -32.77 -1.49
N LEU A 1003 -16.45 -32.78 -1.57
CA LEU A 1003 -17.23 -32.11 -2.61
C LEU A 1003 -18.26 -31.20 -1.94
N GLU A 1004 -18.30 -29.93 -2.34
CA GLU A 1004 -19.28 -28.94 -1.86
C GLU A 1004 -19.98 -28.29 -3.06
N ALA A 1005 -21.29 -28.04 -2.96
CA ALA A 1005 -21.99 -27.11 -3.84
C ALA A 1005 -22.44 -25.89 -3.03
N ARG A 1006 -21.80 -24.74 -3.27
CA ARG A 1006 -21.99 -23.51 -2.50
C ARG A 1006 -23.04 -22.64 -3.17
N ILE A 1007 -24.26 -22.70 -2.63
CA ILE A 1007 -25.44 -22.03 -3.17
C ILE A 1007 -25.61 -20.68 -2.45
N PRO A 1008 -25.50 -19.52 -3.12
CA PRO A 1008 -25.84 -18.25 -2.52
C PRO A 1008 -27.35 -18.15 -2.32
N VAL A 1009 -27.78 -17.74 -1.12
CA VAL A 1009 -29.18 -17.42 -0.79
C VAL A 1009 -29.35 -15.90 -0.71
N THR A 1010 -28.35 -15.22 -0.14
CA THR A 1010 -28.11 -13.78 -0.25
C THR A 1010 -26.60 -13.56 -0.41
N ASP A 1011 -26.14 -12.32 -0.60
CA ASP A 1011 -24.69 -12.02 -0.66
C ASP A 1011 -23.94 -12.34 0.63
N LEU A 1012 -24.66 -12.35 1.77
CA LEU A 1012 -24.13 -12.71 3.08
C LEU A 1012 -24.31 -14.20 3.42
N VAL A 1013 -25.40 -14.85 2.98
CA VAL A 1013 -25.80 -16.19 3.44
C VAL A 1013 -25.71 -17.22 2.32
N ARG A 1014 -25.02 -18.33 2.59
CA ARG A 1014 -24.86 -19.47 1.66
C ARG A 1014 -25.27 -20.78 2.31
N VAL A 1015 -25.91 -21.63 1.52
CA VAL A 1015 -26.21 -23.02 1.88
C VAL A 1015 -25.27 -23.94 1.11
N VAL A 1016 -24.70 -24.94 1.79
CA VAL A 1016 -23.60 -25.76 1.29
C VAL A 1016 -23.87 -27.25 1.54
N PRO A 1017 -24.71 -27.92 0.72
CA PRO A 1017 -24.71 -29.38 0.66
C PRO A 1017 -23.31 -29.90 0.30
N PHE A 1018 -22.88 -30.96 0.98
CA PHE A 1018 -21.56 -31.55 0.82
C PHE A 1018 -21.53 -33.07 0.90
N TYR A 1019 -20.46 -33.65 0.35
CA TYR A 1019 -20.06 -35.05 0.52
C TYR A 1019 -18.59 -35.09 0.93
N ASP A 1020 -18.27 -35.86 1.97
CA ASP A 1020 -16.91 -36.16 2.40
C ASP A 1020 -16.67 -37.67 2.35
N GLY A 1021 -15.85 -38.13 1.40
CA GLY A 1021 -15.40 -39.51 1.28
C GLY A 1021 -13.94 -39.65 1.71
N GLY A 1022 -13.56 -40.76 2.37
CA GLY A 1022 -12.16 -41.06 2.63
C GLY A 1022 -11.88 -41.88 3.89
N ASN A 1023 -10.61 -42.05 4.22
CA ASN A 1023 -10.15 -42.44 5.56
C ASN A 1023 -8.63 -42.23 5.76
N VAL A 1024 -8.19 -42.41 7.01
CA VAL A 1024 -6.78 -42.70 7.36
C VAL A 1024 -6.55 -44.20 7.23
N PHE A 1025 -5.41 -44.62 6.70
CA PHE A 1025 -5.08 -46.03 6.47
C PHE A 1025 -3.74 -46.38 7.13
N ARG A 1026 -3.64 -47.57 7.72
CA ARG A 1026 -2.41 -48.02 8.41
C ARG A 1026 -1.24 -48.12 7.43
N ARG A 1027 -1.43 -48.70 6.24
CA ARG A 1027 -0.43 -48.77 5.16
C ARG A 1027 -0.98 -48.19 3.84
N VAL A 1028 -0.07 -47.78 2.96
CA VAL A 1028 -0.39 -47.28 1.61
C VAL A 1028 -1.14 -48.32 0.75
N SER A 1029 -0.84 -49.61 0.92
CA SER A 1029 -1.56 -50.72 0.29
C SER A 1029 -3.06 -50.71 0.59
N ASP A 1030 -3.41 -50.33 1.83
CA ASP A 1030 -4.72 -50.56 2.41
C ASP A 1030 -5.78 -49.58 1.86
N ILE A 1031 -5.33 -48.51 1.16
CA ILE A 1031 -6.19 -47.57 0.40
C ILE A 1031 -6.94 -48.30 -0.72
N PHE A 1032 -6.23 -49.13 -1.49
CA PHE A 1032 -6.72 -49.75 -2.73
C PHE A 1032 -6.98 -51.25 -2.60
N LYS A 1033 -6.32 -51.90 -1.64
CA LYS A 1033 -6.45 -53.33 -1.34
C LYS A 1033 -6.52 -53.51 0.19
N PRO A 1034 -7.65 -53.13 0.83
CA PRO A 1034 -7.84 -53.35 2.25
C PRO A 1034 -7.74 -54.86 2.54
N ARG A 1035 -7.09 -55.22 3.65
CA ARG A 1035 -6.85 -56.63 3.99
C ARG A 1035 -8.15 -57.36 4.32
N GLU A 1036 -8.39 -58.51 3.68
CA GLU A 1036 -9.65 -59.27 3.81
C GLU A 1036 -9.49 -60.64 4.49
N ASP A 1037 -8.29 -61.21 4.48
CA ASP A 1037 -7.92 -62.51 5.04
C ASP A 1037 -7.75 -62.52 6.57
N ILE A 1038 -8.50 -61.68 7.29
CA ILE A 1038 -8.36 -61.52 8.74
C ILE A 1038 -9.35 -62.45 9.47
N PRO A 1039 -8.88 -63.34 10.36
CA PRO A 1039 -9.77 -64.21 11.15
C PRO A 1039 -10.77 -63.39 11.98
N ALA A 1040 -12.01 -63.88 12.12
CA ALA A 1040 -13.06 -63.20 12.88
C ALA A 1040 -12.74 -63.04 14.38
N GLY A 1041 -11.88 -63.90 14.94
CA GLY A 1041 -11.39 -63.79 16.31
C GLY A 1041 -10.21 -62.85 16.52
N ASP A 1042 -9.54 -62.38 15.45
CA ASP A 1042 -8.38 -61.47 15.56
C ASP A 1042 -8.82 -60.01 15.74
N VAL A 1043 -9.35 -59.72 16.92
CA VAL A 1043 -9.83 -58.40 17.36
C VAL A 1043 -8.85 -57.28 17.04
N PHE A 1044 -7.54 -57.54 17.20
CA PHE A 1044 -6.49 -56.56 16.96
C PHE A 1044 -6.37 -56.21 15.47
N ARG A 1045 -6.23 -57.21 14.59
CA ARG A 1045 -6.10 -56.96 13.15
C ARG A 1045 -7.40 -56.47 12.52
N GLN A 1046 -8.57 -56.92 13.01
CA GLN A 1046 -9.87 -56.41 12.54
C GLN A 1046 -10.00 -54.90 12.78
N ASN A 1047 -9.59 -54.38 13.94
CA ASN A 1047 -9.70 -52.95 14.25
C ASN A 1047 -8.62 -52.07 13.59
N LEU A 1048 -7.53 -52.69 13.11
CA LEU A 1048 -6.56 -52.04 12.22
C LEU A 1048 -6.99 -52.06 10.74
N ARG A 1049 -7.98 -52.87 10.35
CA ARG A 1049 -8.60 -52.82 9.01
C ARG A 1049 -9.44 -51.56 8.91
N THR A 1050 -9.07 -50.66 8.00
CA THR A 1050 -9.85 -49.45 7.72
C THR A 1050 -10.45 -49.51 6.31
N LEU A 1051 -11.69 -49.04 6.17
CA LEU A 1051 -12.44 -48.99 4.91
C LEU A 1051 -12.75 -47.54 4.53
N TRP A 1052 -13.03 -47.30 3.25
CA TRP A 1052 -13.46 -45.99 2.78
C TRP A 1052 -14.79 -45.58 3.42
N SER A 1053 -14.81 -44.45 4.11
CA SER A 1053 -16.00 -43.88 4.74
C SER A 1053 -16.67 -42.85 3.84
N ASN A 1054 -17.97 -42.65 4.00
CA ASN A 1054 -18.79 -41.75 3.19
C ASN A 1054 -19.71 -40.93 4.09
N THR A 1055 -19.56 -39.62 4.07
CA THR A 1055 -20.43 -38.65 4.75
C THR A 1055 -21.21 -37.85 3.71
N VAL A 1056 -22.48 -37.59 3.94
CA VAL A 1056 -23.24 -36.52 3.27
C VAL A 1056 -23.71 -35.52 4.30
N GLY A 1057 -23.83 -34.25 3.95
CA GLY A 1057 -24.17 -33.24 4.93
C GLY A 1057 -24.64 -31.92 4.36
N LEU A 1058 -25.00 -31.01 5.27
CA LEU A 1058 -25.50 -29.68 4.95
C LEU A 1058 -24.81 -28.63 5.83
N GLY A 1059 -24.19 -27.66 5.18
CA GLY A 1059 -23.55 -26.52 5.81
C GLY A 1059 -24.32 -25.21 5.61
N LEU A 1060 -24.19 -24.31 6.57
CA LEU A 1060 -24.55 -22.90 6.47
C LEU A 1060 -23.24 -22.07 6.50
N ARG A 1061 -23.18 -21.00 5.72
CA ARG A 1061 -22.14 -19.96 5.82
C ARG A 1061 -22.80 -18.60 5.94
N ILE A 1062 -22.25 -17.76 6.81
CA ILE A 1062 -22.62 -16.36 6.96
C ILE A 1062 -21.33 -15.54 6.87
N LYS A 1063 -21.18 -14.72 5.83
CA LYS A 1063 -20.04 -13.81 5.67
C LYS A 1063 -20.09 -12.71 6.73
N THR A 1064 -18.95 -12.41 7.33
CA THR A 1064 -18.78 -11.26 8.23
C THR A 1064 -18.17 -10.09 7.46
N PRO A 1065 -18.78 -8.88 7.45
CA PRO A 1065 -18.26 -7.71 6.73
C PRO A 1065 -16.84 -7.28 7.15
N ILE A 1066 -16.50 -7.53 8.41
CA ILE A 1066 -15.17 -7.35 9.01
C ILE A 1066 -14.18 -8.49 8.69
N GLY A 1067 -14.46 -9.26 7.64
CA GLY A 1067 -13.67 -10.42 7.19
C GLY A 1067 -14.09 -11.74 7.85
N GLY A 1068 -14.00 -12.84 7.10
CA GLY A 1068 -14.30 -14.21 7.56
C GLY A 1068 -15.66 -14.77 7.12
N GLU A 1069 -15.92 -16.01 7.52
CA GLU A 1069 -17.23 -16.67 7.46
C GLU A 1069 -17.50 -17.36 8.80
N PHE A 1070 -18.65 -17.09 9.42
CA PHE A 1070 -19.22 -17.99 10.42
C PHE A 1070 -19.81 -19.19 9.69
N ALA A 1071 -19.51 -20.41 10.15
CA ALA A 1071 -19.94 -21.63 9.48
C ALA A 1071 -20.40 -22.70 10.47
N VAL A 1072 -21.51 -23.33 10.10
CA VAL A 1072 -22.08 -24.51 10.75
C VAL A 1072 -22.12 -25.63 9.71
N ASP A 1073 -21.78 -26.85 10.09
CA ASP A 1073 -21.78 -28.03 9.20
C ASP A 1073 -22.36 -29.23 9.94
N TYR A 1074 -23.50 -29.78 9.47
CA TYR A 1074 -24.02 -31.06 9.94
C TYR A 1074 -23.65 -32.17 8.95
N GLY A 1075 -22.92 -33.17 9.42
CA GLY A 1075 -22.52 -34.34 8.64
C GLY A 1075 -23.22 -35.62 9.11
N TYR A 1076 -23.63 -36.44 8.15
CA TYR A 1076 -24.25 -37.75 8.35
C TYR A 1076 -23.44 -38.86 7.68
N LEU A 1077 -22.87 -39.75 8.49
CA LEU A 1077 -21.99 -40.85 8.10
C LEU A 1077 -22.81 -42.07 7.65
N LEU A 1078 -22.76 -42.35 6.34
CA LEU A 1078 -23.58 -43.38 5.68
C LEU A 1078 -23.14 -44.80 6.02
N ASN A 1079 -21.83 -45.03 6.13
CA ASN A 1079 -21.23 -46.31 6.52
C ASN A 1079 -20.33 -46.13 7.77
N PRO A 1080 -20.92 -46.00 8.98
CA PRO A 1080 -20.15 -45.80 10.20
C PRO A 1080 -19.22 -46.98 10.50
N PRO A 1081 -17.91 -46.75 10.72
CA PRO A 1081 -16.97 -47.80 11.12
C PRO A 1081 -17.40 -48.55 12.37
N ARG A 1082 -17.07 -49.84 12.39
CA ARG A 1082 -17.33 -50.80 13.47
C ARG A 1082 -16.02 -51.39 13.96
N PHE A 1083 -15.88 -51.49 15.28
CA PHE A 1083 -14.70 -52.00 15.96
C PHE A 1083 -15.11 -53.06 16.98
N LEU A 1084 -14.36 -54.16 17.05
CA LEU A 1084 -14.58 -55.26 17.99
C LEU A 1084 -14.01 -54.90 19.36
N ILE A 1085 -14.77 -55.15 20.43
CA ILE A 1085 -14.34 -54.96 21.82
C ILE A 1085 -14.46 -56.32 22.54
N PRO A 1086 -13.35 -56.89 23.04
CA PRO A 1086 -13.36 -58.21 23.67
C PRO A 1086 -14.13 -58.17 24.98
N GLN A 1087 -14.87 -59.25 25.28
CA GLN A 1087 -15.68 -59.38 26.50
C GLN A 1087 -15.25 -60.61 27.31
N PRO A 1088 -15.41 -60.60 28.65
CA PRO A 1088 -15.12 -61.77 29.49
C PRO A 1088 -15.87 -63.04 29.08
N ASN A 1089 -17.08 -62.89 28.53
CA ASN A 1089 -17.96 -64.01 28.15
C ASN A 1089 -17.69 -64.54 26.72
N GLY A 1090 -16.52 -64.26 26.14
CA GLY A 1090 -16.02 -64.85 24.88
C GLY A 1090 -16.59 -64.28 23.58
N THR A 1091 -17.78 -63.68 23.56
CA THR A 1091 -18.34 -62.99 22.40
C THR A 1091 -17.93 -61.52 22.37
N ASN A 1092 -17.23 -61.10 21.31
CA ASN A 1092 -16.83 -59.71 21.12
C ASN A 1092 -18.05 -58.78 20.94
N ALA A 1093 -18.09 -57.68 21.68
CA ALA A 1093 -19.04 -56.59 21.45
C ALA A 1093 -18.62 -55.75 20.23
N ILE A 1094 -19.54 -54.96 19.68
CA ILE A 1094 -19.28 -54.07 18.53
C ILE A 1094 -19.49 -52.62 18.97
N TYR A 1095 -18.43 -51.83 18.93
CA TYR A 1095 -18.49 -50.37 19.02
C TYR A 1095 -18.63 -49.79 17.61
N GLN A 1096 -19.71 -49.03 17.37
CA GLN A 1096 -19.97 -48.36 16.10
C GLN A 1096 -19.98 -46.86 16.34
N LEU A 1097 -19.32 -46.09 15.46
CA LEU A 1097 -19.32 -44.63 15.56
C LEU A 1097 -20.71 -44.03 15.27
N HIS A 1098 -21.04 -42.93 15.93
CA HIS A 1098 -22.27 -42.17 15.72
C HIS A 1098 -22.37 -41.66 14.29
N GLN A 1099 -23.59 -41.64 13.74
CA GLN A 1099 -23.79 -41.23 12.35
C GLN A 1099 -23.89 -39.72 12.17
N GLY A 1100 -24.50 -39.00 13.12
CA GLY A 1100 -24.62 -37.54 13.06
C GLY A 1100 -23.46 -36.85 13.77
N GLN A 1101 -22.88 -35.83 13.14
CA GLN A 1101 -21.88 -34.92 13.72
C GLN A 1101 -22.25 -33.47 13.39
N LEU A 1102 -21.97 -32.54 14.31
CA LEU A 1102 -22.26 -31.12 14.16
C LEU A 1102 -21.03 -30.28 14.47
N HIS A 1103 -20.57 -29.54 13.47
CA HIS A 1103 -19.40 -28.69 13.57
C HIS A 1103 -19.76 -27.20 13.52
N PHE A 1104 -19.03 -26.41 14.29
CA PHE A 1104 -19.08 -24.96 14.29
C PHE A 1104 -17.66 -24.43 14.08
N ARG A 1105 -17.50 -23.39 13.26
CA ARG A 1105 -16.22 -22.68 13.10
C ARG A 1105 -16.43 -21.19 12.82
N PHE A 1106 -15.62 -20.37 13.48
CA PHE A 1106 -15.49 -18.93 13.29
C PHE A 1106 -14.03 -18.55 13.52
N ALA A 1107 -13.48 -17.66 12.70
CA ALA A 1107 -12.14 -17.13 12.88
C ALA A 1107 -12.01 -15.75 12.21
N GLN A 1108 -11.30 -14.84 12.86
CA GLN A 1108 -11.05 -13.49 12.40
C GLN A 1108 -9.60 -13.07 12.72
N ALA A 1109 -9.06 -12.17 11.91
CA ALA A 1109 -7.78 -11.51 12.11
C ALA A 1109 -7.93 -9.99 11.85
N PHE A 1110 -7.06 -9.21 12.47
CA PHE A 1110 -6.94 -7.76 12.45
C PHE A 1110 -5.46 -7.37 12.30
#